data_AF-A0AAU3T259-F1
#
_entry.id   AF-A0AAU3T259-F1
#
_cell.length_a   1.000
_cell.length_b   1.000
_cell.length_c   1.000
_cell.angle_alpha   90.00
_cell.angle_beta   90.00
_cell.angle_gamma   90.00
#
_symmetry.space_group_name_H-M   'P 1'
#
loop_
_entity.id
_entity.type
_entity.pdbx_description
1 polymer ?
#
loop_
_entity_poly.entity_id
_entity_poly.type
_entity_poly.pdbx_seq_one_letter_code
_entity_poly.pdbx_strand_id
1 'polypeptide(L)'
;MKPQPAVSEPPPRPHGELSAASINHISKLAFDVWEDASTVTRHQRAQATRGILQYLSTHPGHTWQERWDASPLGKGLIKANSLGARRTTGLAVTPGVRTLFCLRVVQPTMLAFRQNQLNNFTPLFISAQNDPLLVTFEEHIAAQELRLKHQREAVLDMCTLLTYQGVALADVTPESILQYAHDNRLARCRLLRAAMMRGQRTVEELVDQYGIHDQAVRGLLIDYFGRRRADLDYSSLKQLALLLVKHFWVKIEQLNPGQQGLRIAPDLYTRWRETIRLKGDGTHRRGQDDIVISVRSFYYDPHTWAAAEPERWAAWVAPCPVPPGEFHGLGVRRRKGTERSADRTRQRQPLLPVLVDHVESRYDHARLLLEGADQAADGEEFTFAGTAYRRVISESDQKQLRHGDAVPTRVLDLDSGELRHICTEEEAAFWDWAAVETLRHSGVRIEELCELTHLSIRQYQRANGEVIALLVIEPSKTDRERVIPMSAELFHVIASIIRRHGRRGRPIPLVSRYDPHDKVWSAPMPFLFQRQNGAIGSKIFNPGTIQQMISRRCEALAETHPGFRGLKFTPHDFRRIFATELVNSGLPIHIGAALLGHLSIQTTRGYVAVFDEDVIRHYQAHLHQRRQVRPSEEYRDATEQEWTEFEEHFDRRKVELGSCGRPYGTPCQHEHACIRCPMLHVNPKMLARLSELEADLVHRRTQAEAEGWIGEIEGIDLTLTFLRAKRDETQRRAQRPTVHLGITTRRRPQESE
;
A
#
# COMPACT_ATOMS: atom_id res chain seq x y z
N MET A 1 20.69 12.21 24.00
CA MET A 1 21.86 11.31 24.13
C MET A 1 21.45 9.91 23.64
N LYS A 2 22.23 9.22 22.80
CA LYS A 2 21.89 7.84 22.42
C LYS A 2 22.16 6.91 23.63
N PRO A 3 21.19 6.08 24.06
CA PRO A 3 21.42 5.16 25.18
C PRO A 3 22.57 4.20 24.84
N GLN A 4 23.41 3.90 25.84
CA GLN A 4 24.61 3.07 25.65
C GLN A 4 24.35 1.65 26.18
N PRO A 5 24.92 0.60 25.55
CA PRO A 5 24.88 -0.75 26.09
C PRO A 5 25.72 -0.84 27.38
N ALA A 6 25.40 -1.80 28.25
CA ALA A 6 26.26 -2.14 29.36
C ALA A 6 27.52 -2.84 28.83
N VAL A 7 28.63 -2.68 29.56
CA VAL A 7 29.91 -3.33 29.27
C VAL A 7 30.39 -4.01 30.54
N SER A 8 30.92 -5.22 30.40
CA SER A 8 31.48 -6.01 31.49
C SER A 8 32.93 -6.36 31.14
N GLU A 9 33.88 -5.93 31.97
CA GLU A 9 35.31 -6.21 31.80
C GLU A 9 35.90 -6.78 33.11
N PRO A 10 36.28 -8.09 33.14
CA PRO A 10 36.11 -9.07 32.08
C PRO A 10 34.65 -9.55 31.93
N PRO A 11 34.25 -10.04 30.73
CA PRO A 11 32.90 -10.54 30.52
C PRO A 11 32.62 -11.79 31.38
N PRO A 12 31.36 -12.02 31.80
CA PRO A 12 30.98 -13.16 32.63
C PRO A 12 31.25 -14.49 31.93
N ARG A 13 32.00 -15.36 32.60
CA ARG A 13 32.44 -16.67 32.10
C ARG A 13 32.23 -17.75 33.17
N PRO A 14 30.97 -18.11 33.50
CA PRO A 14 30.66 -19.04 34.58
C PRO A 14 31.25 -20.45 34.38
N HIS A 15 31.62 -20.80 33.15
CA HIS A 15 32.23 -22.07 32.79
C HIS A 15 33.63 -21.92 32.15
N GLY A 16 34.31 -20.80 32.43
CA GLY A 16 35.65 -20.52 31.91
C GLY A 16 35.67 -20.01 30.45
N GLU A 17 36.86 -19.96 29.87
CA GLU A 17 37.08 -19.50 28.50
C GLU A 17 36.72 -20.60 27.49
N LEU A 18 35.62 -20.40 26.75
CA LEU A 18 35.10 -21.37 25.77
C LEU A 18 35.36 -20.96 24.31
N SER A 19 35.90 -19.77 24.05
CA SER A 19 36.02 -19.21 22.68
C SER A 19 36.79 -20.09 21.70
N ALA A 20 37.77 -20.87 22.16
CA ALA A 20 38.54 -21.82 21.35
C ALA A 20 38.42 -23.28 21.83
N ALA A 21 37.46 -23.58 22.72
CA ALA A 21 37.30 -24.91 23.27
C ALA A 21 36.86 -25.94 22.22
N SER A 22 37.29 -27.20 22.37
CA SER A 22 36.94 -28.26 21.42
C SER A 22 35.43 -28.56 21.41
N ILE A 23 34.91 -29.03 20.27
CA ILE A 23 33.51 -29.44 20.13
C ILE A 23 33.12 -30.48 21.19
N ASN A 24 34.03 -31.41 21.50
CA ASN A 24 33.80 -32.46 22.50
C ASN A 24 33.65 -31.87 23.90
N HIS A 25 34.47 -30.88 24.25
CA HIS A 25 34.40 -30.21 25.55
C HIS A 25 33.08 -29.47 25.72
N ILE A 26 32.69 -28.63 24.76
CA ILE A 26 31.43 -27.85 24.85
C ILE A 26 30.21 -28.79 24.81
N SER A 27 30.24 -29.86 24.01
CA SER A 27 29.14 -30.84 23.96
C SER A 27 29.01 -31.64 25.25
N LYS A 28 30.12 -31.94 25.93
CA LYS A 28 30.11 -32.58 27.25
C LYS A 28 29.58 -31.60 28.30
N LEU A 29 30.04 -30.35 28.29
CA LEU A 29 29.52 -29.31 29.18
C LEU A 29 28.00 -29.12 29.01
N ALA A 30 27.49 -29.16 27.78
CA ALA A 30 26.05 -29.14 27.48
C ALA A 30 25.26 -30.33 28.07
N PHE A 31 25.92 -31.46 28.33
CA PHE A 31 25.34 -32.62 29.00
C PHE A 31 25.39 -32.45 30.53
N ASP A 32 26.46 -31.87 31.06
CA ASP A 32 26.75 -31.84 32.51
C ASP A 32 26.05 -30.68 33.24
N VAL A 33 25.94 -29.48 32.64
CA VAL A 33 25.49 -28.25 33.36
C VAL A 33 24.04 -28.32 33.91
N TRP A 34 23.17 -29.13 33.32
CA TRP A 34 21.75 -29.23 33.71
C TRP A 34 21.41 -30.66 34.13
N GLU A 35 21.89 -31.07 35.29
CA GLU A 35 21.78 -32.45 35.79
C GLU A 35 20.34 -32.89 36.06
N ASP A 36 19.46 -31.95 36.45
CA ASP A 36 18.05 -32.20 36.79
C ASP A 36 17.19 -32.67 35.60
N ALA A 37 17.70 -32.55 34.37
CA ALA A 37 16.99 -33.02 33.17
C ALA A 37 17.18 -34.52 32.94
N SER A 38 16.17 -35.19 32.36
CA SER A 38 16.29 -36.61 31.98
C SER A 38 17.51 -36.88 31.10
N THR A 39 18.12 -38.05 31.26
CA THR A 39 19.31 -38.48 30.50
C THR A 39 19.14 -38.36 28.99
N VAL A 40 17.94 -38.68 28.48
CA VAL A 40 17.58 -38.52 27.07
C VAL A 40 17.65 -37.04 26.64
N THR A 41 17.08 -36.13 27.42
CA THR A 41 17.10 -34.69 27.12
C THR A 41 18.52 -34.13 27.17
N ARG A 42 19.35 -34.59 28.11
CA ARG A 42 20.77 -34.22 28.22
C ARG A 42 21.55 -34.67 26.97
N HIS A 43 21.37 -35.91 26.52
CA HIS A 43 21.99 -36.41 25.29
C HIS A 43 21.52 -35.67 24.04
N GLN A 44 20.21 -35.42 23.90
CA GLN A 44 19.67 -34.67 22.76
C GLN A 44 20.27 -33.25 22.68
N ARG A 45 20.42 -32.58 23.83
CA ARG A 45 21.05 -31.26 23.90
C ARG A 45 22.52 -31.31 23.49
N ALA A 46 23.29 -32.23 24.06
CA ALA A 46 24.71 -32.42 23.72
C ALA A 46 24.91 -32.72 22.22
N GLN A 47 24.04 -33.55 21.63
CA GLN A 47 24.06 -33.85 20.20
C GLN A 47 23.67 -32.63 19.36
N ALA A 48 22.65 -31.87 19.75
CA ALA A 48 22.27 -30.64 19.05
C ALA A 48 23.38 -29.57 19.11
N THR A 49 24.02 -29.40 20.27
CA THR A 49 25.19 -28.52 20.45
C THR A 49 26.34 -28.94 19.55
N ARG A 50 26.68 -30.24 19.52
CA ARG A 50 27.67 -30.78 18.59
C ARG A 50 27.33 -30.47 17.13
N GLY A 51 26.08 -30.65 16.73
CA GLY A 51 25.62 -30.39 15.37
C GLY A 51 25.80 -28.93 14.95
N ILE A 52 25.45 -27.97 15.83
CA ILE A 52 25.66 -26.54 15.57
C ILE A 52 27.15 -26.19 15.51
N LEU A 53 27.97 -26.71 16.43
CA LEU A 53 29.42 -26.45 16.41
C LEU A 53 30.09 -27.01 15.15
N GLN A 54 29.69 -28.21 14.70
CA GLN A 54 30.14 -28.77 13.42
C GLN A 54 29.77 -27.88 12.23
N TYR A 55 28.55 -27.32 12.22
CA TYR A 55 28.15 -26.33 11.21
C TYR A 55 29.02 -25.07 11.28
N LEU A 56 29.27 -24.52 12.47
CA LEU A 56 30.12 -23.33 12.64
C LEU A 56 31.58 -23.59 12.23
N SER A 57 32.10 -24.81 12.40
CA SER A 57 33.45 -25.18 11.95
C SER A 57 33.65 -25.06 10.42
N THR A 58 32.56 -25.05 9.64
CA THR A 58 32.64 -24.85 8.17
C THR A 58 32.81 -23.38 7.76
N HIS A 59 32.74 -22.45 8.71
CA HIS A 59 32.90 -21.00 8.48
C HIS A 59 34.27 -20.51 8.97
N PRO A 60 34.83 -19.44 8.38
CA PRO A 60 36.14 -18.90 8.77
C PRO A 60 36.12 -18.30 10.19
N GLY A 61 37.25 -18.37 10.88
CA GLY A 61 37.43 -17.82 12.23
C GLY A 61 38.28 -18.73 13.14
N HIS A 62 39.04 -18.12 14.04
CA HIS A 62 39.83 -18.80 15.08
C HIS A 62 39.01 -19.04 16.35
N THR A 63 38.04 -18.17 16.65
CA THR A 63 37.12 -18.34 17.78
C THR A 63 35.73 -18.77 17.35
N TRP A 64 34.93 -19.33 18.27
CA TRP A 64 33.52 -19.63 18.02
C TRP A 64 32.70 -18.38 17.71
N GLN A 65 33.05 -17.23 18.30
CA GLN A 65 32.40 -15.95 18.00
C GLN A 65 32.65 -15.52 16.55
N GLU A 66 33.90 -15.55 16.09
CA GLU A 66 34.24 -15.21 14.69
C GLU A 66 33.52 -16.11 13.69
N ARG A 67 33.47 -17.42 13.97
CA ARG A 67 32.75 -18.40 13.14
C ARG A 67 31.24 -18.15 13.13
N TRP A 68 30.69 -17.77 14.28
CA TRP A 68 29.29 -17.38 14.41
C TRP A 68 28.98 -16.15 13.56
N ASP A 69 29.77 -15.09 13.70
CA ASP A 69 29.58 -13.82 12.99
C ASP A 69 29.80 -13.97 11.46
N ALA A 70 30.67 -14.88 11.04
CA ALA A 70 30.84 -15.22 9.63
C ALA A 70 29.64 -15.98 9.04
N SER A 71 28.92 -16.75 9.87
CA SER A 71 27.85 -17.64 9.41
C SER A 71 26.53 -16.91 9.09
N PRO A 72 25.73 -17.41 8.11
CA PRO A 72 24.37 -16.94 7.89
C PRO A 72 23.48 -17.03 9.14
N LEU A 73 23.73 -18.00 10.02
CA LEU A 73 23.01 -18.18 11.28
C LEU A 73 23.28 -17.03 12.25
N GLY A 74 24.55 -16.66 12.47
CA GLY A 74 24.92 -15.58 13.39
C GLY A 74 24.58 -14.17 12.87
N LYS A 75 24.52 -14.01 11.54
CA LYS A 75 23.96 -12.81 10.89
C LYS A 75 22.42 -12.73 10.97
N GLY A 76 21.75 -13.77 11.46
CA GLY A 76 20.29 -13.84 11.54
C GLY A 76 19.60 -13.99 10.18
N LEU A 77 20.32 -14.39 9.13
CA LEU A 77 19.79 -14.56 7.77
C LEU A 77 18.97 -15.85 7.63
N ILE A 78 19.32 -16.89 8.39
CA ILE A 78 18.63 -18.18 8.43
C ILE A 78 18.22 -18.55 9.86
N LYS A 79 17.28 -19.49 9.99
CA LYS A 79 16.89 -20.05 11.29
C LYS A 79 17.71 -21.30 11.56
N ALA A 80 17.96 -21.66 12.81
CA ALA A 80 18.65 -22.92 13.14
C ALA A 80 17.93 -24.12 12.48
N ASN A 81 16.58 -24.16 12.56
CA ASN A 81 15.79 -25.25 11.97
C ASN A 81 15.89 -25.38 10.45
N SER A 82 16.34 -24.35 9.72
CA SER A 82 16.53 -24.48 8.26
C SER A 82 17.84 -25.18 7.88
N LEU A 83 18.73 -25.45 8.84
CA LEU A 83 19.95 -26.24 8.60
C LEU A 83 19.66 -27.74 8.39
N GLY A 84 18.39 -28.14 8.47
CA GLY A 84 17.92 -29.51 8.29
C GLY A 84 18.14 -30.36 9.54
N ALA A 85 17.11 -31.12 9.93
CA ALA A 85 17.38 -32.38 10.61
C ALA A 85 18.15 -33.25 9.62
N ARG A 86 19.27 -33.87 10.00
CA ARG A 86 19.78 -35.00 9.21
C ARG A 86 18.61 -35.97 9.05
N ARG A 87 18.27 -36.29 7.79
CA ARG A 87 17.10 -37.11 7.40
C ARG A 87 17.04 -38.49 8.08
N THR A 88 18.07 -38.87 8.84
CA THR A 88 18.19 -40.14 9.55
C THR A 88 17.98 -40.08 11.07
N THR A 89 17.95 -38.90 11.73
CA THR A 89 17.87 -38.84 13.21
C THR A 89 16.76 -37.95 13.82
N GLY A 90 16.06 -37.11 13.04
CA GLY A 90 14.90 -36.34 13.53
C GLY A 90 15.20 -35.30 14.63
N LEU A 91 16.48 -35.00 14.92
CA LEU A 91 16.87 -34.14 16.04
C LEU A 91 16.72 -32.65 15.69
N ALA A 92 16.00 -31.88 16.52
CA ALA A 92 15.95 -30.42 16.39
C ALA A 92 17.30 -29.79 16.77
N VAL A 93 17.78 -28.84 15.96
CA VAL A 93 19.10 -28.19 16.16
C VAL A 93 19.02 -26.88 16.97
N THR A 94 17.84 -26.29 17.12
CA THR A 94 17.60 -25.10 17.97
C THR A 94 18.07 -25.26 19.43
N PRO A 95 17.91 -26.43 20.10
CA PRO A 95 18.49 -26.65 21.43
C PRO A 95 20.01 -26.44 21.50
N GLY A 96 20.74 -26.68 20.40
CA GLY A 96 22.18 -26.41 20.33
C GLY A 96 22.48 -24.92 20.36
N VAL A 97 21.77 -24.11 19.57
CA VAL A 97 21.90 -22.63 19.58
C VAL A 97 21.55 -22.07 20.97
N ARG A 98 20.46 -22.56 21.56
CA ARG A 98 20.06 -22.20 22.94
C ARG A 98 21.19 -22.46 23.93
N THR A 99 21.87 -23.60 23.80
CA THR A 99 22.96 -24.00 24.68
C THR A 99 24.20 -23.10 24.51
N LEU A 100 24.56 -22.73 23.28
CA LEU A 100 25.67 -21.80 23.04
C LEU A 100 25.42 -20.44 23.71
N PHE A 101 24.18 -19.96 23.72
CA PHE A 101 23.81 -18.72 24.41
C PHE A 101 23.82 -18.87 25.94
N CYS A 102 23.23 -19.94 26.48
CA CYS A 102 23.23 -20.18 27.93
C CYS A 102 24.65 -20.36 28.50
N LEU A 103 25.53 -21.06 27.78
CA LEU A 103 26.93 -21.25 28.19
C LEU A 103 27.84 -20.08 27.82
N ARG A 104 27.31 -19.01 27.20
CA ARG A 104 28.07 -17.85 26.70
C ARG A 104 29.26 -18.22 25.79
N VAL A 105 29.10 -19.24 24.96
CA VAL A 105 30.10 -19.61 23.94
C VAL A 105 30.16 -18.54 22.84
N VAL A 106 29.00 -17.95 22.53
CA VAL A 106 28.85 -16.86 21.56
C VAL A 106 27.84 -15.84 22.07
N GLN A 107 28.07 -14.58 21.71
CA GLN A 107 27.17 -13.45 21.90
C GLN A 107 26.39 -13.20 20.60
N PRO A 108 25.05 -13.34 20.60
CA PRO A 108 24.25 -13.13 19.42
C PRO A 108 23.92 -11.65 19.20
N THR A 109 23.74 -11.27 17.94
CA THR A 109 22.98 -10.04 17.63
C THR A 109 21.52 -10.21 18.03
N MET A 110 20.82 -9.10 18.33
CA MET A 110 19.38 -9.14 18.67
C MET A 110 18.53 -9.80 17.58
N LEU A 111 18.93 -9.60 16.31
CA LEU A 111 18.27 -10.23 15.17
C LEU A 111 18.45 -11.75 15.19
N ALA A 112 19.67 -12.24 15.37
CA ALA A 112 19.96 -13.68 15.41
C ALA A 112 19.30 -14.37 16.61
N PHE A 113 19.24 -13.71 17.77
CA PHE A 113 18.53 -14.21 18.93
C PHE A 113 17.03 -14.36 18.63
N ARG A 114 16.37 -13.28 18.18
CA ARG A 114 14.91 -13.27 17.95
C ARG A 114 14.47 -14.10 16.73
N GLN A 115 15.37 -14.38 15.79
CA GLN A 115 15.12 -15.23 14.62
C GLN A 115 14.85 -16.69 15.02
N ASN A 116 15.34 -17.13 16.18
CA ASN A 116 15.22 -18.49 16.68
C ASN A 116 14.18 -18.58 17.82
N GLN A 117 13.33 -19.62 17.80
CA GLN A 117 12.37 -19.87 18.88
C GLN A 117 13.04 -20.69 20.01
N LEU A 118 13.57 -19.99 21.01
CA LEU A 118 14.30 -20.58 22.12
C LEU A 118 13.35 -20.96 23.26
N ASN A 119 12.59 -22.04 23.09
CA ASN A 119 11.72 -22.56 24.16
C ASN A 119 12.54 -22.85 25.42
N ASN A 120 11.98 -22.61 26.62
CA ASN A 120 12.64 -22.83 27.91
C ASN A 120 14.03 -22.16 28.03
N PHE A 121 14.27 -21.05 27.32
CA PHE A 121 15.55 -20.34 27.38
C PHE A 121 15.85 -19.80 28.79
N THR A 122 14.91 -19.05 29.37
CA THR A 122 15.05 -18.37 30.66
C THR A 122 15.54 -19.28 31.79
N PRO A 123 14.85 -20.39 32.15
CA PRO A 123 15.29 -21.23 33.25
C PRO A 123 16.66 -21.87 33.00
N LEU A 124 16.96 -22.25 31.74
CA LEU A 124 18.26 -22.83 31.40
C LEU A 124 19.39 -21.80 31.42
N PHE A 125 19.10 -20.55 31.07
CA PHE A 125 20.07 -19.47 31.13
C PHE A 125 20.42 -19.17 32.58
N ILE A 126 19.43 -18.92 33.43
CA ILE A 126 19.60 -18.57 34.85
C ILE A 126 20.45 -19.63 35.56
N SER A 127 20.07 -20.91 35.43
CA SER A 127 20.79 -22.01 36.10
C SER A 127 22.22 -22.22 35.59
N ALA A 128 22.56 -21.72 34.39
CA ALA A 128 23.91 -21.81 33.84
C ALA A 128 24.79 -20.59 34.18
N GLN A 129 24.22 -19.50 34.71
CA GLN A 129 24.99 -18.26 34.91
C GLN A 129 25.80 -18.22 36.20
N ASN A 130 25.47 -19.02 37.21
CA ASN A 130 26.03 -18.89 38.57
C ASN A 130 25.99 -17.43 39.08
N ASP A 131 24.94 -16.67 38.75
CA ASP A 131 24.75 -15.26 39.12
C ASP A 131 23.69 -15.13 40.23
N PRO A 132 24.08 -14.86 41.49
CA PRO A 132 23.15 -14.76 42.62
C PRO A 132 22.16 -13.60 42.49
N LEU A 133 22.54 -12.51 41.81
CA LEU A 133 21.64 -11.38 41.59
C LEU A 133 20.53 -11.78 40.61
N LEU A 134 20.87 -12.57 39.60
CA LEU A 134 19.89 -13.05 38.62
C LEU A 134 18.86 -14.00 39.24
N VAL A 135 19.28 -14.88 40.17
CA VAL A 135 18.37 -15.74 40.94
C VAL A 135 17.45 -14.89 41.82
N THR A 136 18.03 -13.97 42.59
CA THR A 136 17.28 -13.02 43.43
C THR A 136 16.28 -12.20 42.61
N PHE A 137 16.64 -11.78 41.39
CA PHE A 137 15.75 -11.07 40.49
C PHE A 137 14.55 -11.92 40.04
N GLU A 138 14.77 -13.19 39.70
CA GLU A 138 13.68 -14.12 39.34
C GLU A 138 12.72 -14.32 40.51
N GLU A 139 13.23 -14.51 41.73
CA GLU A 139 12.43 -14.65 42.96
C GLU A 139 11.60 -13.38 43.23
N HIS A 140 12.20 -12.19 43.11
CA HIS A 140 11.48 -10.93 43.28
C HIS A 140 10.35 -10.75 42.26
N ILE A 141 10.57 -11.08 40.99
CA ILE A 141 9.53 -10.98 39.95
C ILE A 141 8.41 -11.99 40.21
N ALA A 142 8.74 -13.20 40.66
CA ALA A 142 7.75 -14.21 41.01
C ALA A 142 6.85 -13.79 42.20
N ALA A 143 7.40 -13.00 43.14
CA ALA A 143 6.67 -12.46 44.29
C ALA A 143 5.75 -11.27 43.97
N GLN A 144 5.90 -10.62 42.80
CA GLN A 144 5.04 -9.49 42.41
C GLN A 144 3.62 -9.93 42.03
N GLU A 145 2.61 -9.15 42.39
CA GLU A 145 1.19 -9.35 42.00
C GLU A 145 0.90 -9.03 40.52
N LEU A 146 1.73 -9.55 39.62
CA LEU A 146 1.57 -9.42 38.17
C LEU A 146 0.97 -10.70 37.59
N ARG A 147 0.25 -10.58 36.47
CA ARG A 147 -0.17 -11.77 35.70
C ARG A 147 1.07 -12.58 35.31
N LEU A 148 1.00 -13.91 35.43
CA LEU A 148 2.10 -14.84 35.09
C LEU A 148 2.78 -14.56 33.74
N LYS A 149 2.02 -14.08 32.76
CA LYS A 149 2.56 -13.67 31.45
C LYS A 149 3.59 -12.55 31.58
N HIS A 150 3.30 -11.51 32.36
CA HIS A 150 4.19 -10.35 32.53
C HIS A 150 5.40 -10.69 33.38
N GLN A 151 5.24 -11.54 34.40
CA GLN A 151 6.38 -12.09 35.14
C GLN A 151 7.33 -12.82 34.20
N ARG A 152 6.82 -13.74 33.36
CA ARG A 152 7.63 -14.46 32.36
C ARG A 152 8.29 -13.54 31.33
N GLU A 153 7.59 -12.52 30.87
CA GLU A 153 8.13 -11.54 29.92
C GLU A 153 9.28 -10.72 30.54
N ALA A 154 9.15 -10.28 31.79
CA ALA A 154 10.19 -9.52 32.49
C ALA A 154 11.48 -10.33 32.66
N VAL A 155 11.38 -11.59 33.13
CA VAL A 155 12.57 -12.45 33.28
C VAL A 155 13.18 -12.80 31.92
N LEU A 156 12.36 -13.08 30.90
CA LEU A 156 12.86 -13.31 29.54
C LEU A 156 13.60 -12.10 28.98
N ASP A 157 13.06 -10.88 29.16
CA ASP A 157 13.70 -9.67 28.66
C ASP A 157 15.04 -9.42 29.36
N MET A 158 15.13 -9.66 30.67
CA MET A 158 16.40 -9.56 31.40
C MET A 158 17.42 -10.59 30.91
N CYS A 159 17.08 -11.89 30.84
CA CYS A 159 18.01 -12.89 30.32
C CYS A 159 18.42 -12.62 28.86
N THR A 160 17.51 -12.09 28.04
CA THR A 160 17.82 -11.70 26.66
C THR A 160 18.81 -10.53 26.63
N LEU A 161 18.63 -9.51 27.48
CA LEU A 161 19.56 -8.39 27.60
C LEU A 161 20.95 -8.87 27.99
N LEU A 162 21.07 -9.68 29.05
CA LEU A 162 22.35 -10.22 29.53
C LEU A 162 23.08 -11.03 28.46
N THR A 163 22.33 -11.78 27.65
CA THR A 163 22.86 -12.57 26.53
C THR A 163 23.30 -11.67 25.37
N TYR A 164 22.47 -10.71 24.98
CA TYR A 164 22.70 -9.83 23.84
C TYR A 164 23.86 -8.86 24.08
N GLN A 165 23.94 -8.28 25.28
CA GLN A 165 24.99 -7.34 25.65
C GLN A 165 26.23 -8.03 26.21
N GLY A 166 26.13 -9.32 26.56
CA GLY A 166 27.27 -10.09 27.05
C GLY A 166 27.69 -9.71 28.47
N VAL A 167 26.75 -9.29 29.32
CA VAL A 167 27.03 -8.74 30.67
C VAL A 167 26.40 -9.56 31.80
N ALA A 168 26.85 -9.36 33.04
CA ALA A 168 26.20 -9.90 34.24
C ALA A 168 25.08 -8.96 34.72
N LEU A 169 24.21 -9.42 35.64
CA LEU A 169 23.12 -8.56 36.09
C LEU A 169 23.62 -7.32 36.85
N ALA A 170 24.77 -7.42 37.51
CA ALA A 170 25.41 -6.30 38.22
C ALA A 170 25.78 -5.11 37.31
N ASP A 171 26.02 -5.36 36.02
CA ASP A 171 26.50 -4.36 35.06
C ASP A 171 25.34 -3.65 34.33
N VAL A 172 24.09 -4.06 34.58
CA VAL A 172 22.92 -3.51 33.87
C VAL A 172 22.59 -2.11 34.38
N THR A 173 22.49 -1.15 33.46
CA THR A 173 22.13 0.24 33.76
C THR A 173 20.78 0.60 33.14
N PRO A 174 20.11 1.68 33.61
CA PRO A 174 18.91 2.18 32.96
C PRO A 174 19.10 2.48 31.46
N GLU A 175 20.24 3.03 31.07
CA GLU A 175 20.60 3.29 29.68
C GLU A 175 20.68 1.99 28.87
N SER A 176 21.25 0.93 29.44
CA SER A 176 21.41 -0.34 28.75
C SER A 176 20.08 -1.05 28.53
N ILE A 177 19.12 -0.90 29.45
CA ILE A 177 17.74 -1.38 29.30
C ILE A 177 17.03 -0.63 28.16
N LEU A 178 17.18 0.70 28.08
CA LEU A 178 16.60 1.51 27.00
C LEU A 178 17.17 1.15 25.63
N GLN A 179 18.49 0.96 25.54
CA GLN A 179 19.15 0.50 24.32
C GLN A 179 18.66 -0.89 23.90
N TYR A 180 18.57 -1.84 24.84
CA TYR A 180 17.98 -3.16 24.61
C TYR A 180 16.55 -3.07 24.07
N ALA A 181 15.69 -2.26 24.69
CA ALA A 181 14.31 -2.11 24.26
C ALA A 181 14.20 -1.59 22.82
N HIS A 182 15.06 -0.65 22.44
CA HIS A 182 15.15 -0.11 21.08
C HIS A 182 15.58 -1.20 20.07
N ASP A 183 16.68 -1.89 20.33
CA ASP A 183 17.22 -2.93 19.44
C ASP A 183 16.27 -4.11 19.30
N ASN A 184 15.64 -4.52 20.41
CA ASN A 184 14.64 -5.58 20.44
C ASN A 184 13.43 -5.22 19.57
N ARG A 185 12.92 -3.98 19.67
CA ARG A 185 11.82 -3.50 18.83
C ARG A 185 12.21 -3.48 17.36
N LEU A 186 13.40 -3.00 17.01
CA LEU A 186 13.91 -3.00 15.64
C LEU A 186 14.04 -4.42 15.07
N ALA A 187 14.61 -5.35 15.83
CA ALA A 187 14.76 -6.74 15.43
C ALA A 187 13.39 -7.40 15.19
N ARG A 188 12.43 -7.28 16.12
CA ARG A 188 11.06 -7.80 15.94
C ARG A 188 10.37 -7.20 14.72
N CYS A 189 10.54 -5.90 14.48
CA CYS A 189 10.01 -5.24 13.28
C CYS A 189 10.62 -5.81 12.00
N ARG A 190 11.93 -6.05 11.96
CA ARG A 190 12.62 -6.67 10.81
C ARG A 190 12.12 -8.09 10.56
N LEU A 191 11.97 -8.90 11.60
CA LEU A 191 11.50 -10.28 11.50
C LEU A 191 10.03 -10.39 11.09
N LEU A 192 9.15 -9.55 11.66
CA LEU A 192 7.75 -9.47 11.24
C LEU A 192 7.66 -9.06 9.77
N ARG A 193 8.46 -8.08 9.34
CA ARG A 193 8.53 -7.67 7.93
C ARG A 193 9.02 -8.81 7.05
N ALA A 194 10.10 -9.51 7.41
CA ALA A 194 10.61 -10.66 6.65
C ALA A 194 9.59 -11.81 6.56
N ALA A 195 8.86 -12.09 7.65
CA ALA A 195 7.83 -13.12 7.68
C ALA A 195 6.58 -12.74 6.86
N MET A 196 6.16 -11.48 6.90
CA MET A 196 5.00 -10.97 6.16
C MET A 196 5.30 -10.70 4.68
N MET A 197 6.56 -10.39 4.35
CA MET A 197 7.00 -9.93 3.03
C MET A 197 7.97 -10.95 2.40
N ARG A 198 7.64 -12.24 2.52
CA ARG A 198 8.38 -13.33 1.84
C ARG A 198 8.41 -13.07 0.33
N GLY A 199 9.54 -13.37 -0.30
CA GLY A 199 9.73 -13.20 -1.75
C GLY A 199 8.79 -14.06 -2.60
N GLN A 200 9.01 -14.03 -3.92
CA GLN A 200 8.33 -14.92 -4.86
C GLN A 200 8.56 -16.38 -4.47
N ARG A 201 7.51 -17.19 -4.56
CA ARG A 201 7.59 -18.64 -4.41
C ARG A 201 8.00 -19.27 -5.73
N THR A 202 8.76 -20.36 -5.68
CA THR A 202 9.01 -21.15 -6.88
C THR A 202 7.72 -21.82 -7.37
N VAL A 203 7.72 -22.34 -8.59
CA VAL A 203 6.56 -23.05 -9.13
C VAL A 203 6.21 -24.26 -8.26
N GLU A 204 7.21 -24.99 -7.80
CA GLU A 204 7.08 -26.12 -6.89
C GLU A 204 6.42 -25.68 -5.58
N GLU A 205 6.89 -24.60 -4.96
CA GLU A 205 6.29 -24.05 -3.73
C GLU A 205 4.85 -23.55 -3.93
N LEU A 206 4.50 -23.06 -5.14
CA LEU A 206 3.13 -22.63 -5.48
C LEU A 206 2.18 -23.82 -5.61
N VAL A 207 2.67 -24.98 -6.05
CA VAL A 207 1.91 -26.23 -6.16
C VAL A 207 1.83 -26.92 -4.80
N ASP A 208 2.97 -27.08 -4.13
CA ASP A 208 3.13 -27.86 -2.90
C ASP A 208 2.38 -27.30 -1.70
N GLN A 209 2.14 -25.98 -1.67
CA GLN A 209 1.41 -25.34 -0.58
C GLN A 209 -0.01 -25.90 -0.37
N TYR A 210 -0.56 -26.62 -1.35
CA TYR A 210 -1.92 -27.17 -1.29
C TYR A 210 -1.98 -28.68 -1.03
N GLY A 211 -0.83 -29.38 -1.00
CA GLY A 211 -0.74 -30.80 -0.65
C GLY A 211 -1.42 -31.74 -1.65
N ILE A 212 -0.91 -31.81 -2.89
CA ILE A 212 -1.38 -32.76 -3.92
C ILE A 212 -0.92 -34.18 -3.59
N HIS A 213 -1.83 -35.15 -3.62
CA HIS A 213 -1.51 -36.55 -3.33
C HIS A 213 -0.91 -37.26 -4.55
N ASP A 214 -1.52 -37.10 -5.72
CA ASP A 214 -1.04 -37.70 -6.97
C ASP A 214 0.27 -37.02 -7.43
N GLN A 215 1.39 -37.75 -7.34
CA GLN A 215 2.71 -37.23 -7.69
C GLN A 215 2.90 -37.00 -9.19
N ALA A 216 2.19 -37.75 -10.04
CA ALA A 216 2.27 -37.58 -11.48
C ALA A 216 1.57 -36.28 -11.90
N VAL A 217 0.37 -36.02 -11.36
CA VAL A 217 -0.37 -34.77 -11.64
C VAL A 217 0.31 -33.56 -10.99
N ARG A 218 0.92 -33.74 -9.82
CA ARG A 218 1.81 -32.72 -9.24
C ARG A 218 2.93 -32.34 -10.22
N GLY A 219 3.61 -33.34 -10.79
CA GLY A 219 4.66 -33.12 -11.81
C GLY A 219 4.14 -32.37 -13.03
N LEU A 220 2.99 -32.78 -13.58
CA LEU A 220 2.33 -32.09 -14.69
C LEU A 220 2.05 -30.62 -14.37
N LEU A 221 1.49 -30.32 -13.21
CA LEU A 221 1.14 -28.95 -12.84
C LEU A 221 2.41 -28.08 -12.72
N ILE A 222 3.49 -28.63 -12.17
CA ILE A 222 4.79 -27.94 -12.12
C ILE A 222 5.31 -27.65 -13.53
N ASP A 223 5.30 -28.64 -14.44
CA ASP A 223 5.72 -28.44 -15.82
C ASP A 223 4.84 -27.40 -16.56
N TYR A 224 3.52 -27.49 -16.38
CA TYR A 224 2.55 -26.57 -16.96
C TYR A 224 2.81 -25.12 -16.53
N PHE A 225 2.94 -24.88 -15.22
CA PHE A 225 3.25 -23.56 -14.69
C PHE A 225 4.67 -23.11 -15.05
N GLY A 226 5.62 -24.04 -15.14
CA GLY A 226 6.98 -23.76 -15.61
C GLY A 226 6.98 -23.17 -17.01
N ARG A 227 6.18 -23.73 -17.93
CA ARG A 227 6.00 -23.18 -19.28
C ARG A 227 5.25 -21.85 -19.26
N ARG A 228 4.11 -21.77 -18.56
CA ARG A 228 3.28 -20.56 -18.51
C ARG A 228 3.97 -19.37 -17.82
N ARG A 229 4.97 -19.60 -16.97
CA ARG A 229 5.75 -18.55 -16.32
C ARG A 229 6.47 -17.64 -17.31
N ALA A 230 6.84 -18.14 -18.50
CA ALA A 230 7.50 -17.32 -19.51
C ALA A 230 6.60 -16.17 -20.04
N ASP A 231 5.28 -16.38 -20.02
CA ASP A 231 4.30 -15.46 -20.61
C ASP A 231 3.47 -14.70 -19.57
N LEU A 232 3.71 -14.92 -18.26
CA LEU A 232 2.88 -14.40 -17.18
C LEU A 232 3.71 -13.69 -16.12
N ASP A 233 3.21 -12.55 -15.65
CA ASP A 233 3.69 -11.95 -14.41
C ASP A 233 3.44 -12.88 -13.20
N TYR A 234 4.18 -12.67 -12.11
CA TYR A 234 4.13 -13.56 -10.95
C TYR A 234 2.74 -13.57 -10.29
N SER A 235 2.03 -12.44 -10.30
CA SER A 235 0.69 -12.34 -9.72
C SER A 235 -0.33 -13.17 -10.52
N SER A 236 -0.23 -13.13 -11.85
CA SER A 236 -1.03 -13.89 -12.80
C SER A 236 -0.73 -15.39 -12.70
N LEU A 237 0.56 -15.77 -12.63
CA LEU A 237 0.98 -17.15 -12.41
C LEU A 237 0.45 -17.71 -11.08
N LYS A 238 0.58 -16.93 -9.99
CA LYS A 238 0.07 -17.31 -8.67
C LYS A 238 -1.45 -17.46 -8.66
N GLN A 239 -2.18 -16.60 -9.38
CA GLN A 239 -3.63 -16.75 -9.53
C GLN A 239 -3.97 -18.00 -10.33
N LEU A 240 -3.28 -18.27 -11.43
CA LEU A 240 -3.49 -19.49 -12.22
C LEU A 240 -3.25 -20.75 -11.38
N ALA A 241 -2.19 -20.78 -10.56
CA ALA A 241 -1.93 -21.86 -9.61
C ALA A 241 -3.04 -22.00 -8.56
N LEU A 242 -3.58 -20.91 -8.03
CA LEU A 242 -4.72 -20.94 -7.12
C LEU A 242 -5.97 -21.56 -7.79
N LEU A 243 -6.26 -21.18 -9.04
CA LEU A 243 -7.43 -21.66 -9.78
C LEU A 243 -7.31 -23.15 -10.12
N LEU A 244 -6.17 -23.58 -10.65
CA LEU A 244 -5.97 -24.95 -11.12
C LEU A 244 -5.62 -25.93 -9.99
N VAL A 245 -4.77 -25.54 -9.05
CA VAL A 245 -4.36 -26.48 -7.98
C VAL A 245 -5.41 -26.52 -6.88
N LYS A 246 -5.70 -25.38 -6.24
CA LYS A 246 -6.58 -25.36 -5.07
C LYS A 246 -8.05 -25.55 -5.44
N HIS A 247 -8.53 -24.83 -6.46
CA HIS A 247 -9.95 -24.81 -6.79
C HIS A 247 -10.37 -25.95 -7.71
N PHE A 248 -9.48 -26.43 -8.57
CA PHE A 248 -9.75 -27.58 -9.43
C PHE A 248 -9.19 -28.89 -8.84
N TRP A 249 -7.87 -29.13 -8.91
CA TRP A 249 -7.31 -30.45 -8.67
C TRP A 249 -7.50 -30.98 -7.24
N VAL A 250 -7.17 -30.19 -6.22
CA VAL A 250 -7.34 -30.60 -4.81
C VAL A 250 -8.81 -30.90 -4.49
N LYS A 251 -9.76 -30.21 -5.13
CA LYS A 251 -11.18 -30.48 -4.97
C LYS A 251 -11.61 -31.76 -5.66
N ILE A 252 -11.02 -32.08 -6.81
CA ILE A 252 -11.21 -33.36 -7.50
C ILE A 252 -10.69 -34.52 -6.63
N GLU A 253 -9.47 -34.43 -6.09
CA GLU A 253 -8.92 -35.45 -5.18
C GLU A 253 -9.78 -35.63 -3.92
N GLN A 254 -10.33 -34.54 -3.36
CA GLN A 254 -11.24 -34.61 -2.21
C GLN A 254 -12.55 -35.36 -2.54
N LEU A 255 -13.06 -35.24 -3.77
CA LEU A 255 -14.30 -35.89 -4.20
C LEU A 255 -14.09 -37.33 -4.67
N ASN A 256 -12.91 -37.63 -5.20
CA ASN A 256 -12.46 -38.94 -5.67
C ASN A 256 -10.96 -39.13 -5.37
N PRO A 257 -10.59 -39.65 -4.18
CA PRO A 257 -9.18 -39.84 -3.80
C PRO A 257 -8.41 -40.81 -4.69
N GLY A 258 -9.11 -41.69 -5.41
CA GLY A 258 -8.52 -42.62 -6.38
C GLY A 258 -8.40 -42.05 -7.79
N GLN A 259 -8.75 -40.78 -8.00
CA GLN A 259 -8.64 -40.16 -9.33
C GLN A 259 -7.18 -40.09 -9.77
N GLN A 260 -6.89 -40.71 -10.91
CA GLN A 260 -5.57 -40.67 -11.56
C GLN A 260 -5.68 -39.93 -12.89
N GLY A 261 -4.74 -39.02 -13.14
CA GLY A 261 -4.64 -38.27 -14.39
C GLY A 261 -5.84 -37.37 -14.71
N LEU A 262 -5.85 -36.82 -15.94
CA LEU A 262 -6.79 -35.76 -16.34
C LEU A 262 -8.13 -36.27 -16.90
N ARG A 263 -8.39 -37.58 -16.96
CA ARG A 263 -9.66 -38.08 -17.48
C ARG A 263 -10.74 -38.05 -16.38
N ILE A 264 -11.49 -36.96 -16.32
CA ILE A 264 -12.53 -36.72 -15.31
C ILE A 264 -13.89 -37.20 -15.84
N ALA A 265 -14.60 -38.02 -15.05
CA ALA A 265 -15.95 -38.48 -15.38
C ALA A 265 -16.98 -37.32 -15.30
N PRO A 266 -18.03 -37.30 -16.15
CA PRO A 266 -19.05 -36.24 -16.13
C PRO A 266 -19.71 -36.02 -14.77
N ASP A 267 -20.02 -37.10 -14.03
CA ASP A 267 -20.63 -37.01 -12.70
C ASP A 267 -19.68 -36.37 -11.67
N LEU A 268 -18.38 -36.66 -11.77
CA LEU A 268 -17.36 -36.06 -10.92
C LEU A 268 -17.19 -34.57 -11.22
N TYR A 269 -17.24 -34.18 -12.51
CA TYR A 269 -17.26 -32.79 -12.91
C TYR A 269 -18.46 -32.04 -12.33
N THR A 270 -19.67 -32.61 -12.44
CA THR A 270 -20.90 -32.01 -11.88
C THR A 270 -20.78 -31.80 -10.37
N ARG A 271 -20.29 -32.80 -9.63
CA ARG A 271 -20.04 -32.69 -8.19
C ARG A 271 -18.99 -31.61 -7.88
N TRP A 272 -17.88 -31.58 -8.63
CA TRP A 272 -16.85 -30.54 -8.49
C TRP A 272 -17.43 -29.14 -8.74
N ARG A 273 -18.28 -28.99 -9.74
CA ARG A 273 -18.88 -27.73 -10.12
C ARG A 273 -19.71 -27.11 -9.00
N GLU A 274 -20.41 -27.94 -8.23
CA GLU A 274 -21.13 -27.52 -7.02
C GLU A 274 -20.17 -26.99 -5.94
N THR A 275 -19.01 -27.62 -5.76
CA THR A 275 -18.04 -27.21 -4.72
C THR A 275 -17.47 -25.81 -4.92
N ILE A 276 -17.43 -25.32 -6.16
CA ILE A 276 -16.92 -23.98 -6.47
C ILE A 276 -18.02 -22.90 -6.46
N ARG A 277 -19.30 -23.27 -6.28
CA ARG A 277 -20.41 -22.30 -6.21
C ARG A 277 -20.36 -21.44 -4.96
N LEU A 278 -19.96 -22.03 -3.84
CA LEU A 278 -19.89 -21.37 -2.54
C LEU A 278 -18.44 -21.15 -2.10
N LYS A 279 -18.25 -20.17 -1.24
CA LYS A 279 -17.02 -20.00 -0.45
C LYS A 279 -17.12 -20.84 0.82
N GLY A 280 -16.01 -20.96 1.55
CA GLY A 280 -15.98 -21.66 2.83
C GLY A 280 -16.85 -21.02 3.93
N ASP A 281 -17.26 -19.76 3.75
CA ASP A 281 -18.17 -19.02 4.62
C ASP A 281 -19.66 -19.17 4.21
N GLY A 282 -19.98 -20.02 3.24
CA GLY A 282 -21.34 -20.23 2.73
C GLY A 282 -21.83 -19.18 1.74
N THR A 283 -21.06 -18.12 1.46
CA THR A 283 -21.46 -17.08 0.49
C THR A 283 -21.21 -17.52 -0.95
N HIS A 284 -22.02 -17.04 -1.89
CA HIS A 284 -21.80 -17.30 -3.31
C HIS A 284 -20.45 -16.77 -3.80
N ARG A 285 -19.68 -17.64 -4.47
CA ARG A 285 -18.41 -17.27 -5.09
C ARG A 285 -18.67 -16.40 -6.31
N ARG A 286 -18.07 -15.21 -6.32
CA ARG A 286 -17.91 -14.38 -7.53
C ARG A 286 -16.69 -14.88 -8.31
N GLY A 287 -16.74 -14.87 -9.64
CA GLY A 287 -15.63 -15.31 -10.49
C GLY A 287 -15.53 -16.83 -10.71
N GLN A 288 -16.64 -17.57 -10.58
CA GLN A 288 -16.66 -19.01 -10.91
C GLN A 288 -16.29 -19.27 -12.37
N ASP A 289 -16.72 -18.37 -13.26
CA ASP A 289 -16.42 -18.46 -14.68
C ASP A 289 -14.90 -18.43 -14.94
N ASP A 290 -14.12 -17.68 -14.16
CA ASP A 290 -12.66 -17.61 -14.31
C ASP A 290 -11.99 -18.97 -13.98
N ILE A 291 -12.47 -19.66 -12.94
CA ILE A 291 -12.00 -21.02 -12.60
C ILE A 291 -12.27 -21.97 -13.78
N VAL A 292 -13.50 -21.95 -14.31
CA VAL A 292 -13.91 -22.84 -15.40
C VAL A 292 -13.15 -22.53 -16.70
N ILE A 293 -12.95 -21.24 -17.01
CA ILE A 293 -12.14 -20.80 -18.16
C ILE A 293 -10.70 -21.29 -18.01
N SER A 294 -10.08 -21.10 -16.83
CA SER A 294 -8.72 -21.58 -16.58
C SER A 294 -8.60 -23.10 -16.70
N VAL A 295 -9.56 -23.86 -16.17
CA VAL A 295 -9.60 -25.33 -16.34
C VAL A 295 -9.70 -25.70 -17.81
N ARG A 296 -10.58 -25.04 -18.57
CA ARG A 296 -10.72 -25.33 -20.00
C ARG A 296 -9.44 -25.03 -20.79
N SER A 297 -8.82 -23.87 -20.54
CA SER A 297 -7.52 -23.53 -21.12
C SER A 297 -6.44 -24.55 -20.75
N PHE A 298 -6.36 -24.96 -19.48
CA PHE A 298 -5.41 -25.96 -19.01
C PHE A 298 -5.56 -27.32 -19.72
N TYR A 299 -6.76 -27.71 -20.15
CA TYR A 299 -6.92 -28.94 -20.94
C TYR A 299 -6.48 -28.74 -22.40
N TYR A 300 -6.81 -27.61 -23.03
CA TYR A 300 -6.45 -27.35 -24.43
C TYR A 300 -4.97 -27.07 -24.65
N ASP A 301 -4.27 -26.54 -23.64
CA ASP A 301 -2.85 -26.25 -23.73
C ASP A 301 -2.03 -27.53 -24.02
N PRO A 302 -2.13 -28.65 -23.25
CA PRO A 302 -1.53 -29.93 -23.60
C PRO A 302 -1.96 -30.49 -24.96
N HIS A 303 -3.23 -30.35 -25.37
CA HIS A 303 -3.68 -30.75 -26.72
C HIS A 303 -2.87 -30.04 -27.81
N THR A 304 -2.58 -28.75 -27.60
CA THR A 304 -1.84 -27.92 -28.55
C THR A 304 -0.34 -28.20 -28.47
N TRP A 305 0.23 -28.29 -27.27
CA TRP A 305 1.67 -28.46 -27.06
C TRP A 305 2.17 -29.86 -27.40
N ALA A 306 1.32 -30.89 -27.31
CA ALA A 306 1.66 -32.26 -27.68
C ALA A 306 2.03 -32.41 -29.17
N ALA A 307 1.58 -31.49 -30.03
CA ALA A 307 1.98 -31.51 -31.44
C ALA A 307 3.47 -31.17 -31.63
N ALA A 308 4.06 -30.35 -30.75
CA ALA A 308 5.46 -29.94 -30.83
C ALA A 308 6.39 -30.76 -29.91
N GLU A 309 5.90 -31.16 -28.73
CA GLU A 309 6.65 -31.89 -27.70
C GLU A 309 5.83 -33.10 -27.19
N PRO A 310 5.60 -34.12 -28.05
CA PRO A 310 4.73 -35.25 -27.72
C PRO A 310 5.24 -36.06 -26.52
N GLU A 311 6.55 -36.22 -26.38
CA GLU A 311 7.18 -36.94 -25.26
C GLU A 311 6.88 -36.33 -23.88
N ARG A 312 6.56 -35.02 -23.84
CA ARG A 312 6.21 -34.33 -22.59
C ARG A 312 4.70 -34.24 -22.36
N TRP A 313 3.92 -33.93 -23.41
CA TRP A 313 2.51 -33.56 -23.23
C TRP A 313 1.51 -34.61 -23.71
N ALA A 314 1.88 -35.53 -24.61
CA ALA A 314 0.92 -36.48 -25.20
C ALA A 314 0.28 -37.40 -24.16
N ALA A 315 1.03 -37.82 -23.13
CA ALA A 315 0.53 -38.63 -22.02
C ALA A 315 -0.57 -37.94 -21.20
N TRP A 316 -0.66 -36.62 -21.26
CA TRP A 316 -1.60 -35.80 -20.49
C TRP A 316 -2.79 -35.30 -21.31
N VAL A 317 -2.83 -35.63 -22.59
CA VAL A 317 -3.95 -35.27 -23.47
C VAL A 317 -5.21 -36.03 -23.04
N ALA A 318 -6.22 -35.29 -22.57
CA ALA A 318 -7.49 -35.85 -22.10
C ALA A 318 -8.69 -35.05 -22.61
N PRO A 319 -9.88 -35.66 -22.73
CA PRO A 319 -11.11 -34.92 -23.03
C PRO A 319 -11.37 -33.84 -21.97
N CYS A 320 -11.64 -32.61 -22.39
CA CYS A 320 -11.96 -31.53 -21.47
C CYS A 320 -13.30 -31.82 -20.77
N PRO A 321 -13.36 -31.82 -19.41
CA PRO A 321 -14.58 -32.12 -18.69
C PRO A 321 -15.59 -30.96 -18.70
N VAL A 322 -15.18 -29.77 -19.16
CA VAL A 322 -16.06 -28.60 -19.24
C VAL A 322 -16.95 -28.71 -20.48
N PRO A 323 -18.28 -28.87 -20.33
CA PRO A 323 -19.18 -29.02 -21.47
C PRO A 323 -19.29 -27.70 -22.26
N PRO A 324 -19.54 -27.76 -23.59
CA PRO A 324 -19.67 -26.55 -24.42
C PRO A 324 -20.74 -25.58 -23.90
N GLY A 325 -21.82 -26.11 -23.32
CA GLY A 325 -22.92 -25.33 -22.78
C GLY A 325 -22.64 -24.59 -21.47
N GLU A 326 -21.51 -24.84 -20.81
CA GLU A 326 -21.15 -24.23 -19.52
C GLU A 326 -21.08 -22.68 -19.59
N PHE A 327 -20.78 -22.16 -20.77
CA PHE A 327 -20.68 -20.72 -21.04
C PHE A 327 -21.98 -20.10 -21.51
N HIS A 328 -23.08 -20.86 -21.62
CA HIS A 328 -24.40 -20.27 -21.88
C HIS A 328 -24.75 -19.26 -20.78
N GLY A 329 -25.20 -18.09 -21.19
CA GLY A 329 -25.49 -16.98 -20.29
C GLY A 329 -24.26 -16.28 -19.69
N LEU A 330 -23.02 -16.64 -20.07
CA LEU A 330 -21.80 -15.94 -19.61
C LEU A 330 -21.88 -14.44 -19.94
N GLY A 331 -22.36 -14.10 -21.15
CA GLY A 331 -22.59 -12.72 -21.56
C GLY A 331 -23.58 -11.99 -20.63
N VAL A 332 -24.67 -12.65 -20.24
CA VAL A 332 -25.66 -12.11 -19.29
C VAL A 332 -25.05 -11.93 -17.90
N ARG A 333 -24.28 -12.90 -17.40
CA ARG A 333 -23.57 -12.80 -16.11
C ARG A 333 -22.55 -11.66 -16.10
N ARG A 334 -21.78 -11.50 -17.19
CA ARG A 334 -20.85 -10.37 -17.38
C ARG A 334 -21.59 -9.03 -17.40
N ARG A 335 -22.70 -8.91 -18.14
CA ARG A 335 -23.56 -7.72 -18.17
C ARG A 335 -24.08 -7.35 -16.78
N LYS A 336 -24.62 -8.31 -16.01
CA LYS A 336 -25.02 -8.09 -14.60
C LYS A 336 -23.86 -7.65 -13.70
N GLY A 337 -22.62 -8.04 -14.01
CA GLY A 337 -21.42 -7.51 -13.37
C GLY A 337 -21.21 -6.03 -13.67
N THR A 338 -21.31 -5.67 -14.94
CA THR A 338 -21.21 -4.29 -15.41
C THR A 338 -22.34 -3.40 -14.89
N GLU A 339 -23.59 -3.88 -14.86
CA GLU A 339 -24.75 -3.15 -14.31
C GLU A 339 -24.55 -2.83 -12.84
N ARG A 340 -24.20 -3.82 -12.00
CA ARG A 340 -23.88 -3.59 -10.58
C ARG A 340 -22.73 -2.60 -10.39
N SER A 341 -21.77 -2.62 -11.31
CA SER A 341 -20.65 -1.71 -11.31
C SER A 341 -21.08 -0.28 -11.64
N ALA A 342 -21.99 -0.10 -12.61
CA ALA A 342 -22.57 1.19 -12.97
C ALA A 342 -23.49 1.73 -11.86
N ASP A 343 -24.36 0.89 -11.28
CA ASP A 343 -25.20 1.23 -10.13
C ASP A 343 -24.37 1.70 -8.94
N ARG A 344 -23.26 1.00 -8.68
CA ARG A 344 -22.31 1.38 -7.64
C ARG A 344 -21.76 2.79 -7.83
N THR A 345 -21.43 3.16 -9.08
CA THR A 345 -20.97 4.51 -9.44
C THR A 345 -22.09 5.53 -9.28
N ARG A 346 -23.29 5.24 -9.82
CA ARG A 346 -24.47 6.12 -9.73
C ARG A 346 -24.84 6.48 -8.29
N GLN A 347 -24.78 5.51 -7.38
CA GLN A 347 -25.05 5.75 -5.96
C GLN A 347 -23.99 6.60 -5.26
N ARG A 348 -22.72 6.57 -5.73
CA ARG A 348 -21.58 7.22 -5.07
C ARG A 348 -21.28 8.60 -5.60
N GLN A 349 -21.50 8.83 -6.89
CA GLN A 349 -21.23 10.10 -7.54
C GLN A 349 -21.83 11.32 -6.81
N PRO A 350 -23.13 11.34 -6.42
CA PRO A 350 -23.69 12.48 -5.69
C PRO A 350 -23.17 12.62 -4.26
N LEU A 351 -22.58 11.56 -3.68
CA LEU A 351 -22.04 11.57 -2.32
C LEU A 351 -20.55 11.95 -2.28
N LEU A 352 -19.86 11.99 -3.42
CA LEU A 352 -18.44 12.33 -3.48
C LEU A 352 -18.16 13.76 -2.96
N PRO A 353 -18.94 14.80 -3.30
CA PRO A 353 -18.73 16.14 -2.74
C PRO A 353 -18.80 16.16 -1.21
N VAL A 354 -19.74 15.41 -0.61
CA VAL A 354 -19.87 15.32 0.86
C VAL A 354 -18.62 14.69 1.49
N LEU A 355 -18.06 13.65 0.87
CA LEU A 355 -16.82 13.03 1.36
C LEU A 355 -15.64 14.01 1.26
N VAL A 356 -15.54 14.74 0.16
CA VAL A 356 -14.52 15.77 -0.08
C VAL A 356 -14.62 16.86 0.99
N ASP A 357 -15.79 17.48 1.15
CA ASP A 357 -16.01 18.56 2.10
C ASP A 357 -15.66 18.13 3.53
N HIS A 358 -15.95 16.88 3.89
CA HIS A 358 -15.60 16.31 5.18
C HIS A 358 -14.08 16.19 5.40
N VAL A 359 -13.35 15.63 4.43
CA VAL A 359 -11.88 15.47 4.58
C VAL A 359 -11.16 16.81 4.51
N GLU A 360 -11.64 17.75 3.69
CA GLU A 360 -11.12 19.11 3.62
C GLU A 360 -11.37 19.86 4.93
N SER A 361 -12.62 19.93 5.41
CA SER A 361 -12.97 20.61 6.66
C SER A 361 -12.22 20.03 7.85
N ARG A 362 -12.05 18.70 7.89
CA ARG A 362 -11.25 18.04 8.94
C ARG A 362 -9.78 18.45 8.86
N TYR A 363 -9.21 18.50 7.66
CA TYR A 363 -7.82 18.90 7.50
C TYR A 363 -7.60 20.37 7.88
N ASP A 364 -8.46 21.26 7.41
CA ASP A 364 -8.38 22.69 7.74
C ASP A 364 -8.55 22.94 9.24
N HIS A 365 -9.53 22.29 9.88
CA HIS A 365 -9.70 22.38 11.32
C HIS A 365 -8.45 21.92 12.08
N ALA A 366 -7.90 20.75 11.73
CA ALA A 366 -6.73 20.21 12.41
C ALA A 366 -5.46 21.05 12.17
N ARG A 367 -5.28 21.59 10.96
CA ARG A 367 -4.15 22.46 10.59
C ARG A 367 -4.22 23.79 11.33
N LEU A 368 -5.38 24.45 11.32
CA LEU A 368 -5.55 25.75 11.99
C LEU A 368 -5.46 25.61 13.51
N LEU A 369 -6.02 24.53 14.08
CA LEU A 369 -5.85 24.23 15.51
C LEU A 369 -4.38 23.97 15.86
N LEU A 370 -3.63 23.26 15.01
CA LEU A 370 -2.19 23.07 15.20
C LEU A 370 -1.42 24.39 15.14
N GLU A 371 -1.73 25.25 14.17
CA GLU A 371 -1.10 26.56 14.01
C GLU A 371 -1.36 27.48 15.21
N GLY A 372 -2.60 27.51 15.72
CA GLY A 372 -2.94 28.24 16.95
C GLY A 372 -2.25 27.65 18.18
N ALA A 373 -2.27 26.31 18.32
CA ALA A 373 -1.61 25.64 19.42
C ALA A 373 -0.10 25.87 19.42
N ASP A 374 0.56 25.87 18.26
CA ASP A 374 2.02 26.08 18.12
C ASP A 374 2.47 27.51 18.48
N GLN A 375 1.54 28.47 18.48
CA GLN A 375 1.80 29.84 18.91
C GLN A 375 1.60 30.05 20.41
N ALA A 376 0.82 29.18 21.07
CA ALA A 376 0.52 29.24 22.50
C ALA A 376 1.67 28.69 23.35
N ALA A 377 1.97 29.36 24.46
CA ALA A 377 2.92 28.92 25.48
C ALA A 377 2.38 27.76 26.34
N ASP A 378 3.25 27.08 27.08
CA ASP A 378 2.82 25.99 27.99
C ASP A 378 1.82 26.49 29.03
N GLY A 379 0.68 25.81 29.16
CA GLY A 379 -0.41 26.19 30.04
C GLY A 379 -1.28 27.36 29.54
N GLU A 380 -0.94 28.00 28.41
CA GLU A 380 -1.74 29.09 27.84
C GLU A 380 -3.06 28.56 27.30
N GLU A 381 -4.14 29.29 27.60
CA GLU A 381 -5.47 29.03 27.08
C GLU A 381 -5.75 29.86 25.84
N PHE A 382 -6.30 29.22 24.81
CA PHE A 382 -6.71 29.88 23.59
C PHE A 382 -8.04 29.29 23.11
N THR A 383 -8.83 30.09 22.41
CA THR A 383 -10.12 29.63 21.85
C THR A 383 -9.97 29.38 20.36
N PHE A 384 -10.44 28.23 19.89
CA PHE A 384 -10.50 27.92 18.47
C PHE A 384 -11.85 27.31 18.12
N ALA A 385 -12.52 27.86 17.09
CA ALA A 385 -13.84 27.42 16.63
C ALA A 385 -14.91 27.33 17.75
N GLY A 386 -14.81 28.20 18.76
CA GLY A 386 -15.76 28.24 19.89
C GLY A 386 -15.43 27.31 21.07
N THR A 387 -14.41 26.47 20.95
CA THR A 387 -13.93 25.60 22.04
C THR A 387 -12.66 26.17 22.67
N ALA A 388 -12.60 26.16 24.00
CA ALA A 388 -11.42 26.59 24.75
C ALA A 388 -10.42 25.43 24.88
N TYR A 389 -9.17 25.70 24.53
CA TYR A 389 -8.06 24.75 24.58
C TYR A 389 -6.96 25.29 25.49
N ARG A 390 -6.29 24.40 26.22
CA ARG A 390 -5.07 24.73 26.96
C ARG A 390 -3.87 23.99 26.36
N ARG A 391 -2.79 24.70 26.04
CA ARG A 391 -1.54 24.07 25.58
C ARG A 391 -0.93 23.24 26.72
N VAL A 392 -0.50 22.02 26.41
CA VAL A 392 0.11 21.12 27.41
C VAL A 392 1.48 20.64 26.92
N ILE A 393 2.52 20.94 27.69
CA ILE A 393 3.85 20.35 27.56
C ILE A 393 4.09 19.44 28.77
N SER A 394 4.23 18.13 28.54
CA SER A 394 4.50 17.20 29.65
C SER A 394 5.91 17.39 30.21
N GLU A 395 6.16 16.92 31.44
CA GLU A 395 7.50 16.95 32.02
C GLU A 395 8.54 16.20 31.15
N SER A 396 8.11 15.14 30.47
CA SER A 396 8.94 14.39 29.51
C SER A 396 9.29 15.21 28.25
N ASP A 397 8.37 16.06 27.77
CA ASP A 397 8.61 16.97 26.65
C ASP A 397 9.54 18.11 27.07
N GLN A 398 9.40 18.63 28.30
CA GLN A 398 10.33 19.65 28.82
C GLN A 398 11.77 19.12 28.87
N LYS A 399 11.97 17.85 29.24
CA LYS A 399 13.29 17.20 29.19
C LYS A 399 13.84 17.12 27.76
N GLN A 400 13.00 16.76 26.79
CA GLN A 400 13.37 16.70 25.37
C GLN A 400 13.72 18.09 24.80
N LEU A 401 12.91 19.10 25.10
CA LEU A 401 13.15 20.49 24.70
C LEU A 401 14.49 21.03 25.22
N ARG A 402 14.87 20.71 26.48
CA ARG A 402 16.19 21.06 27.05
C ARG A 402 17.37 20.45 26.27
N HIS A 403 17.14 19.32 25.61
CA HIS A 403 18.13 18.65 24.77
C HIS A 403 18.06 19.07 23.29
N GLY A 404 17.20 20.03 22.94
CA GLY A 404 17.01 20.50 21.57
C GLY A 404 16.16 19.57 20.69
N ASP A 405 15.50 18.57 21.29
CA ASP A 405 14.62 17.66 20.58
C ASP A 405 13.25 18.30 20.33
N ALA A 406 12.66 18.03 19.16
CA ALA A 406 11.33 18.52 18.82
C ALA A 406 10.25 17.68 19.51
N VAL A 407 9.32 18.34 20.21
CA VAL A 407 8.21 17.70 20.92
C VAL A 407 6.90 17.86 20.17
N PRO A 408 6.02 16.83 20.19
CA PRO A 408 4.73 16.92 19.53
C PRO A 408 3.77 17.85 20.29
N THR A 409 3.02 18.63 19.53
CA THR A 409 2.01 19.55 20.04
C THR A 409 0.77 18.82 20.55
N ARG A 410 0.37 19.16 21.78
CA ARG A 410 -0.79 18.63 22.50
C ARG A 410 -1.58 19.76 23.13
N VAL A 411 -2.89 19.59 23.18
CA VAL A 411 -3.81 20.53 23.85
C VAL A 411 -4.82 19.75 24.69
N LEU A 412 -5.20 20.31 25.83
CA LEU A 412 -6.34 19.85 26.61
C LEU A 412 -7.57 20.60 26.10
N ASP A 413 -8.56 19.87 25.62
CA ASP A 413 -9.89 20.39 25.33
C ASP A 413 -10.61 20.64 26.66
N LEU A 414 -10.94 21.91 26.97
CA LEU A 414 -11.46 22.30 28.28
C LEU A 414 -12.95 21.95 28.45
N ASP A 415 -13.68 21.75 27.34
CA ASP A 415 -15.09 21.39 27.37
C ASP A 415 -15.26 19.88 27.67
N SER A 416 -14.44 19.05 27.03
CA SER A 416 -14.49 17.58 27.16
C SER A 416 -13.54 17.01 28.21
N GLY A 417 -12.49 17.77 28.59
CA GLY A 417 -11.39 17.30 29.43
C GLY A 417 -10.43 16.33 28.71
N GLU A 418 -10.53 16.19 27.39
CA GLU A 418 -9.70 15.25 26.61
C GLU A 418 -8.34 15.86 26.23
N LEU A 419 -7.25 15.11 26.45
CA LEU A 419 -5.93 15.48 25.94
C LEU A 419 -5.80 15.07 24.47
N ARG A 420 -5.76 16.05 23.58
CA ARG A 420 -5.70 15.85 22.13
C ARG A 420 -4.28 15.92 21.59
N HIS A 421 -3.92 14.93 20.78
CA HIS A 421 -2.59 14.82 20.14
C HIS A 421 -2.61 15.49 18.76
N ILE A 422 -2.70 16.82 18.74
CA ILE A 422 -3.01 17.61 17.54
C ILE A 422 -2.01 17.38 16.38
N CYS A 423 -0.71 17.20 16.65
CA CYS A 423 0.23 16.85 15.57
C CYS A 423 -0.16 15.53 14.86
N THR A 424 -0.56 14.52 15.61
CA THR A 424 -0.94 13.20 15.07
C THR A 424 -2.29 13.28 14.35
N GLU A 425 -3.21 14.08 14.87
CA GLU A 425 -4.52 14.29 14.26
C GLU A 425 -4.43 15.07 12.94
N GLU A 426 -3.61 16.13 12.89
CA GLU A 426 -3.31 16.89 11.67
C GLU A 426 -2.61 16.02 10.65
N GLU A 427 -1.63 15.21 11.06
CA GLU A 427 -0.95 14.29 10.15
C GLU A 427 -1.92 13.27 9.55
N ALA A 428 -2.81 12.70 10.37
CA ALA A 428 -3.84 11.78 9.89
C ALA A 428 -4.81 12.47 8.91
N ALA A 429 -5.28 13.68 9.25
CA ALA A 429 -6.20 14.44 8.42
C ALA A 429 -5.57 14.86 7.09
N PHE A 430 -4.30 15.28 7.09
CA PHE A 430 -3.56 15.59 5.88
C PHE A 430 -3.49 14.41 4.92
N TRP A 431 -3.17 13.21 5.42
CA TRP A 431 -3.05 12.03 4.56
C TRP A 431 -4.42 11.50 4.10
N ASP A 432 -5.47 11.66 4.91
CA ASP A 432 -6.85 11.40 4.48
C ASP A 432 -7.22 12.31 3.28
N TRP A 433 -7.00 13.63 3.41
CA TRP A 433 -7.22 14.62 2.36
C TRP A 433 -6.38 14.35 1.11
N ALA A 434 -5.06 14.21 1.27
CA ALA A 434 -4.13 14.06 0.15
C ALA A 434 -4.41 12.80 -0.68
N ALA A 435 -4.79 11.70 -0.02
CA ALA A 435 -5.16 10.48 -0.72
C ALA A 435 -6.48 10.63 -1.51
N VAL A 436 -7.51 11.23 -0.89
CA VAL A 436 -8.82 11.45 -1.52
C VAL A 436 -8.70 12.38 -2.72
N GLU A 437 -8.06 13.55 -2.56
CA GLU A 437 -7.95 14.53 -3.65
C GLU A 437 -7.06 14.04 -4.79
N THR A 438 -5.96 13.35 -4.49
CA THR A 438 -5.13 12.78 -5.56
C THR A 438 -5.90 11.74 -6.37
N LEU A 439 -6.64 10.84 -5.71
CA LEU A 439 -7.47 9.84 -6.41
C LEU A 439 -8.58 10.49 -7.23
N ARG A 440 -9.23 11.52 -6.68
CA ARG A 440 -10.32 12.27 -7.32
C ARG A 440 -9.86 13.00 -8.57
N HIS A 441 -8.74 13.72 -8.51
CA HIS A 441 -8.30 14.58 -9.61
C HIS A 441 -7.44 13.88 -10.67
N SER A 442 -6.96 12.66 -10.41
CA SER A 442 -6.11 11.93 -11.36
C SER A 442 -6.70 10.60 -11.85
N GLY A 443 -7.65 10.01 -11.13
CA GLY A 443 -8.19 8.69 -11.45
C GLY A 443 -7.14 7.56 -11.43
N VAL A 444 -5.99 7.75 -10.78
CA VAL A 444 -4.96 6.73 -10.65
C VAL A 444 -5.47 5.51 -9.85
N ARG A 445 -4.90 4.34 -10.14
CA ARG A 445 -5.11 3.13 -9.34
C ARG A 445 -4.43 3.31 -7.98
N ILE A 446 -4.88 2.54 -6.99
CA ILE A 446 -4.32 2.62 -5.63
C ILE A 446 -2.86 2.17 -5.60
N GLU A 447 -2.48 1.22 -6.44
CA GLU A 447 -1.09 0.78 -6.58
C GLU A 447 -0.22 1.91 -7.15
N GLU A 448 -0.71 2.55 -8.22
CA GLU A 448 -0.04 3.68 -8.89
C GLU A 448 0.11 4.88 -7.94
N LEU A 449 -0.91 5.17 -7.12
CA LEU A 449 -0.83 6.20 -6.07
C LEU A 449 0.34 5.95 -5.10
N CYS A 450 0.50 4.69 -4.67
CA CYS A 450 1.59 4.27 -3.79
C CYS A 450 2.96 4.22 -4.49
N GLU A 451 2.98 4.26 -5.83
CA GLU A 451 4.20 4.26 -6.66
C GLU A 451 4.65 5.67 -7.06
N LEU A 452 3.80 6.68 -6.89
CA LEU A 452 4.17 8.07 -7.19
C LEU A 452 5.44 8.48 -6.44
N THR A 453 6.44 8.95 -7.19
CA THR A 453 7.69 9.49 -6.66
C THR A 453 7.84 10.97 -7.03
N HIS A 454 8.85 11.64 -6.46
CA HIS A 454 9.23 12.97 -6.94
C HIS A 454 9.61 12.98 -8.43
N LEU A 455 10.08 11.86 -8.99
CA LEU A 455 10.42 11.73 -10.41
C LEU A 455 9.19 11.62 -11.31
N SER A 456 8.04 11.29 -10.73
CA SER A 456 6.75 11.29 -11.42
C SER A 456 6.29 12.71 -11.78
N ILE A 457 6.97 13.77 -11.32
CA ILE A 457 6.59 15.15 -11.60
C ILE A 457 7.51 15.69 -12.68
N ARG A 458 6.93 16.06 -13.82
CA ARG A 458 7.65 16.73 -14.90
C ARG A 458 7.08 18.11 -15.16
N GLN A 459 7.93 19.00 -15.63
CA GLN A 459 7.52 20.31 -16.10
C GLN A 459 7.56 20.27 -17.63
N TYR A 460 6.49 20.74 -18.24
CA TYR A 460 6.43 20.98 -19.66
C TYR A 460 6.26 22.48 -19.87
N GLN A 461 7.30 23.10 -20.42
CA GLN A 461 7.29 24.50 -20.78
C GLN A 461 6.84 24.60 -22.24
N ARG A 462 5.74 25.32 -22.47
CA ARG A 462 5.22 25.63 -23.79
C ARG A 462 6.11 26.67 -24.48
N ALA A 463 6.01 26.78 -25.81
CA ALA A 463 6.74 27.81 -26.57
C ALA A 463 6.39 29.24 -26.11
N ASN A 464 5.16 29.47 -25.61
CA ASN A 464 4.72 30.75 -25.05
C ASN A 464 5.26 31.05 -23.62
N GLY A 465 6.07 30.17 -23.04
CA GLY A 465 6.67 30.33 -21.72
C GLY A 465 5.81 29.84 -20.55
N GLU A 466 4.57 29.40 -20.79
CA GLU A 466 3.72 28.81 -19.75
C GLU A 466 4.23 27.43 -19.34
N VAL A 467 4.32 27.20 -18.02
CA VAL A 467 4.78 25.93 -17.45
C VAL A 467 3.59 25.11 -16.97
N ILE A 468 3.40 23.94 -17.57
CA ILE A 468 2.41 22.94 -17.14
C ILE A 468 3.13 21.85 -16.34
N ALA A 469 2.57 21.56 -15.16
CA ALA A 469 3.03 20.43 -14.36
C ALA A 469 2.34 19.14 -14.84
N LEU A 470 3.13 18.11 -15.10
CA LEU A 470 2.70 16.81 -15.59
C LEU A 470 2.96 15.75 -14.51
N LEU A 471 1.99 14.88 -14.29
CA LEU A 471 2.11 13.69 -13.45
C LEU A 471 2.30 12.47 -14.33
N VAL A 472 3.51 11.93 -14.34
CA VAL A 472 3.91 10.71 -15.06
C VAL A 472 3.62 9.50 -14.18
N ILE A 473 2.77 8.61 -14.68
CA ILE A 473 2.43 7.35 -14.04
C ILE A 473 3.24 6.25 -14.72
N GLU A 474 4.07 5.57 -13.93
CA GLU A 474 4.86 4.43 -14.38
C GLU A 474 3.95 3.27 -14.84
N PRO A 475 4.46 2.39 -15.72
CA PRO A 475 3.69 1.27 -16.22
C PRO A 475 3.31 0.32 -15.07
N SER A 476 2.02 0.10 -14.90
CA SER A 476 1.50 -0.94 -14.02
C SER A 476 0.95 -2.09 -14.88
N LYS A 477 -0.35 -2.36 -14.84
CA LYS A 477 -1.01 -3.49 -15.51
C LYS A 477 -1.03 -3.48 -17.04
N THR A 478 -0.70 -2.36 -17.69
CA THR A 478 -0.88 -2.17 -19.14
C THR A 478 0.42 -1.88 -19.89
N ASP A 479 1.56 -2.04 -19.22
CA ASP A 479 2.92 -1.88 -19.79
C ASP A 479 3.11 -0.61 -20.64
N ARG A 480 2.44 0.48 -20.23
CA ARG A 480 2.57 1.80 -20.85
C ARG A 480 2.64 2.86 -19.78
N GLU A 481 3.65 3.72 -19.91
CA GLU A 481 3.69 5.00 -19.21
C GLU A 481 2.53 5.86 -19.69
N ARG A 482 1.96 6.64 -18.77
CA ARG A 482 0.97 7.65 -19.14
C ARG A 482 1.20 8.93 -18.37
N VAL A 483 0.85 10.02 -19.01
CA VAL A 483 1.06 11.36 -18.49
C VAL A 483 -0.29 12.02 -18.27
N ILE A 484 -0.49 12.55 -17.06
CA ILE A 484 -1.69 13.26 -16.66
C ILE A 484 -1.31 14.73 -16.49
N PRO A 485 -1.84 15.65 -17.31
CA PRO A 485 -1.72 17.08 -17.05
C PRO A 485 -2.37 17.39 -15.70
N MET A 486 -1.61 17.98 -14.77
CA MET A 486 -2.15 18.28 -13.46
C MET A 486 -3.08 19.49 -13.54
N SER A 487 -4.32 19.32 -13.05
CA SER A 487 -5.15 20.46 -12.72
C SER A 487 -4.52 21.28 -11.59
N ALA A 488 -4.97 22.51 -11.38
CA ALA A 488 -4.46 23.35 -10.31
C ALA A 488 -4.63 22.68 -8.93
N GLU A 489 -5.72 21.93 -8.74
CA GLU A 489 -6.06 21.18 -7.53
C GLU A 489 -5.12 19.99 -7.34
N LEU A 490 -4.91 19.17 -8.37
CA LEU A 490 -3.97 18.06 -8.30
C LEU A 490 -2.55 18.56 -8.02
N PHE A 491 -2.14 19.62 -8.70
CA PHE A 491 -0.84 20.25 -8.47
C PHE A 491 -0.70 20.75 -7.03
N HIS A 492 -1.72 21.40 -6.48
CA HIS A 492 -1.73 21.89 -5.10
C HIS A 492 -1.55 20.76 -4.08
N VAL A 493 -2.23 19.63 -4.25
CA VAL A 493 -2.11 18.47 -3.35
C VAL A 493 -0.71 17.87 -3.42
N ILE A 494 -0.20 17.65 -4.63
CA ILE A 494 1.15 17.12 -4.85
C ILE A 494 2.22 18.05 -4.28
N ALA A 495 2.11 19.36 -4.52
CA ALA A 495 3.01 20.36 -3.96
C ALA A 495 2.95 20.39 -2.42
N SER A 496 1.77 20.22 -1.83
CA SER A 496 1.59 20.14 -0.37
C SER A 496 2.27 18.92 0.23
N ILE A 497 2.24 17.76 -0.46
CA ILE A 497 2.98 16.56 -0.07
C ILE A 497 4.49 16.81 -0.11
N ILE A 498 5.00 17.39 -1.20
CA ILE A 498 6.44 17.71 -1.35
C ILE A 498 6.87 18.67 -0.25
N ARG A 499 6.11 19.74 0.00
CA ARG A 499 6.40 20.72 1.07
C ARG A 499 6.39 20.08 2.45
N ARG A 500 5.48 19.12 2.71
CA ARG A 500 5.45 18.38 3.97
C ARG A 500 6.74 17.58 4.19
N HIS A 501 7.23 16.88 3.16
CA HIS A 501 8.52 16.19 3.22
C HIS A 501 9.71 17.15 3.34
N GLY A 502 9.62 18.29 2.65
CA GLY A 502 10.61 19.37 2.63
C GLY A 502 10.68 20.23 3.89
N ARG A 503 9.81 20.01 4.89
CA ARG A 503 9.81 20.79 6.14
C ARG A 503 11.20 20.76 6.77
N ARG A 504 11.69 21.93 7.19
CA ARG A 504 13.03 22.14 7.79
C ARG A 504 14.20 21.83 6.83
N GLY A 505 14.00 22.02 5.51
CA GLY A 505 15.06 21.90 4.50
C GLY A 505 15.52 20.46 4.22
N ARG A 506 14.73 19.46 4.62
CA ARG A 506 15.07 18.05 4.44
C ARG A 506 14.72 17.57 3.03
N PRO A 507 15.58 16.76 2.37
CA PRO A 507 15.18 16.09 1.14
C PRO A 507 14.11 15.03 1.43
N ILE A 508 13.35 14.66 0.40
CA ILE A 508 12.37 13.56 0.49
C ILE A 508 13.12 12.26 0.79
N PRO A 509 12.80 11.54 1.89
CA PRO A 509 13.50 10.32 2.24
C PRO A 509 13.38 9.24 1.15
N LEU A 510 14.50 8.58 0.83
CA LEU A 510 14.51 7.43 -0.07
C LEU A 510 14.08 6.18 0.70
N VAL A 511 13.04 5.51 0.21
CA VAL A 511 12.49 4.32 0.85
C VAL A 511 12.21 3.24 -0.19
N SER A 512 12.39 1.97 0.18
CA SER A 512 12.03 0.83 -0.67
C SER A 512 10.58 0.43 -0.45
N ARG A 513 9.83 0.27 -1.55
CA ARG A 513 8.46 -0.28 -1.57
C ARG A 513 8.52 -1.78 -1.73
N TYR A 514 7.59 -2.49 -1.10
CA TYR A 514 7.36 -3.88 -1.43
C TYR A 514 6.11 -3.99 -2.27
N ASP A 515 6.24 -4.63 -3.41
CA ASP A 515 5.11 -4.98 -4.24
C ASP A 515 4.39 -6.22 -3.67
N PRO A 516 3.12 -6.10 -3.23
CA PRO A 516 2.40 -7.24 -2.68
C PRO A 516 1.95 -8.26 -3.75
N HIS A 517 1.93 -7.88 -5.03
CA HIS A 517 1.58 -8.71 -6.17
C HIS A 517 2.83 -9.49 -6.62
N ASP A 518 3.90 -8.78 -6.96
CA ASP A 518 5.15 -9.35 -7.45
C ASP A 518 6.07 -9.87 -6.35
N LYS A 519 5.81 -9.54 -5.09
CA LYS A 519 6.58 -10.00 -3.91
C LYS A 519 8.05 -9.58 -3.95
N VAL A 520 8.35 -8.44 -4.56
CA VAL A 520 9.70 -7.87 -4.69
C VAL A 520 9.81 -6.50 -4.02
N TRP A 521 11.03 -6.15 -3.62
CA TRP A 521 11.35 -4.81 -3.12
C TRP A 521 11.85 -3.92 -4.26
N SER A 522 11.35 -2.70 -4.34
CA SER A 522 11.88 -1.67 -5.24
C SER A 522 13.25 -1.17 -4.76
N ALA A 523 14.01 -0.59 -5.67
CA ALA A 523 15.11 0.29 -5.30
C ALA A 523 14.61 1.42 -4.38
N PRO A 524 15.46 1.95 -3.47
CA PRO A 524 15.11 3.13 -2.68
C PRO A 524 14.79 4.32 -3.58
N MET A 525 13.58 4.88 -3.48
CA MET A 525 13.11 6.00 -4.30
C MET A 525 12.41 7.07 -3.45
N PRO A 526 12.32 8.33 -3.93
CA PRO A 526 11.68 9.43 -3.20
C PRO A 526 10.16 9.37 -3.36
N PHE A 527 9.52 8.36 -2.78
CA PHE A 527 8.07 8.16 -2.86
C PHE A 527 7.30 9.33 -2.22
N LEU A 528 6.20 9.76 -2.82
CA LEU A 528 5.37 10.86 -2.32
C LEU A 528 4.47 10.41 -1.17
N PHE A 529 3.80 9.26 -1.32
CA PHE A 529 2.91 8.69 -0.31
C PHE A 529 3.68 7.87 0.73
N GLN A 530 4.48 8.56 1.54
CA GLN A 530 5.21 8.02 2.68
C GLN A 530 4.94 8.83 3.95
N ARG A 531 5.00 8.20 5.12
CA ARG A 531 4.87 8.86 6.44
C ARG A 531 6.04 8.51 7.34
N GLN A 532 6.43 9.44 8.20
CA GLN A 532 7.44 9.17 9.22
C GLN A 532 6.79 8.45 10.39
N ASN A 533 7.30 7.27 10.76
CA ASN A 533 6.74 6.51 11.87
C ASN A 533 7.78 6.37 13.00
N GLY A 534 7.97 7.47 13.73
CA GLY A 534 8.89 7.57 14.87
C GLY A 534 10.29 7.03 14.55
N ALA A 535 10.84 6.25 15.48
CA ALA A 535 12.21 5.73 15.43
C ALA A 535 12.49 4.73 14.28
N ILE A 536 11.47 4.30 13.52
CA ILE A 536 11.61 3.32 12.43
C ILE A 536 11.83 4.03 11.07
N GLY A 537 11.82 5.36 11.05
CA GLY A 537 12.02 6.17 9.85
C GLY A 537 10.78 6.25 8.95
N SER A 538 10.97 6.78 7.74
CA SER A 538 9.92 6.91 6.73
C SER A 538 9.43 5.55 6.22
N LYS A 539 8.12 5.43 5.99
CA LYS A 539 7.48 4.25 5.40
C LYS A 539 6.41 4.64 4.39
N ILE A 540 6.38 3.93 3.26
CA ILE A 540 5.35 4.08 2.23
C ILE A 540 4.02 3.55 2.76
N PHE A 541 2.92 4.20 2.40
CA PHE A 541 1.59 3.66 2.60
C PHE A 541 1.39 2.36 1.81
N ASN A 542 0.79 1.36 2.45
CA ASN A 542 0.28 0.17 1.77
C ASN A 542 -1.10 0.51 1.18
N PRO A 543 -1.45 0.05 -0.03
CA PRO A 543 -2.81 0.12 -0.58
C PRO A 543 -3.92 -0.19 0.44
N GLY A 544 -3.76 -1.26 1.24
CA GLY A 544 -4.75 -1.62 2.26
C GLY A 544 -4.94 -0.55 3.35
N THR A 545 -3.88 0.19 3.69
CA THR A 545 -3.94 1.30 4.65
C THR A 545 -4.74 2.47 4.08
N ILE A 546 -4.51 2.84 2.82
CA ILE A 546 -5.26 3.91 2.14
C ILE A 546 -6.75 3.54 2.05
N GLN A 547 -7.06 2.29 1.72
CA GLN A 547 -8.44 1.81 1.69
C GLN A 547 -9.11 1.90 3.07
N GLN A 548 -8.38 1.57 4.15
CA GLN A 548 -8.88 1.70 5.52
C GLN A 548 -9.06 3.16 5.94
N MET A 549 -8.16 4.06 5.53
CA MET A 549 -8.29 5.50 5.76
C MET A 549 -9.61 6.02 5.18
N ILE A 550 -9.87 5.77 3.90
CA ILE A 550 -11.12 6.17 3.22
C ILE A 550 -12.34 5.52 3.87
N SER A 551 -12.25 4.23 4.22
CA SER A 551 -13.36 3.51 4.86
C SER A 551 -13.75 4.11 6.22
N ARG A 552 -12.76 4.48 7.04
CA ARG A 552 -13.00 5.13 8.34
C ARG A 552 -13.65 6.52 8.20
N ARG A 553 -13.40 7.23 7.10
CA ARG A 553 -14.07 8.52 6.82
C ARG A 553 -15.52 8.31 6.38
N CYS A 554 -15.80 7.29 5.58
CA CYS A 554 -17.17 6.92 5.25
C CYS A 554 -17.96 6.49 6.50
N GLU A 555 -17.32 5.74 7.41
CA GLU A 555 -17.94 5.31 8.68
C GLU A 555 -18.27 6.50 9.59
N ALA A 556 -17.34 7.44 9.76
CA ALA A 556 -17.60 8.66 10.53
C ALA A 556 -18.73 9.50 9.92
N LEU A 557 -18.76 9.64 8.59
CA LEU A 557 -19.83 10.34 7.89
C LEU A 557 -21.19 9.67 8.02
N ALA A 558 -21.26 8.36 8.27
CA ALA A 558 -22.53 7.66 8.41
C ALA A 558 -23.32 8.06 9.67
N GLU A 559 -22.65 8.69 10.65
CA GLU A 559 -23.26 9.23 11.87
C GLU A 559 -24.13 10.46 11.56
N THR A 560 -23.66 11.35 10.69
CA THR A 560 -24.32 12.63 10.36
C THR A 560 -25.00 12.63 8.99
N HIS A 561 -24.61 11.75 8.07
CA HIS A 561 -25.17 11.65 6.72
C HIS A 561 -25.72 10.22 6.45
N PRO A 562 -27.05 10.04 6.44
CA PRO A 562 -27.68 8.73 6.24
C PRO A 562 -27.26 8.01 4.95
N GLY A 563 -26.90 8.76 3.89
CA GLY A 563 -26.43 8.21 2.61
C GLY A 563 -25.13 7.40 2.71
N PHE A 564 -24.36 7.55 3.80
CA PHE A 564 -23.13 6.80 4.06
C PHE A 564 -23.36 5.51 4.88
N ARG A 565 -24.57 5.26 5.41
CA ARG A 565 -24.86 4.06 6.20
C ARG A 565 -24.70 2.79 5.35
N GLY A 566 -23.72 1.97 5.70
CA GLY A 566 -23.38 0.76 4.94
C GLY A 566 -22.71 1.01 3.58
N LEU A 567 -22.44 2.29 3.23
CA LEU A 567 -21.79 2.68 1.99
C LEU A 567 -20.33 3.04 2.25
N LYS A 568 -19.44 2.44 1.46
CA LYS A 568 -18.00 2.76 1.47
C LYS A 568 -17.51 3.11 0.08
N PHE A 569 -16.65 4.11 0.01
CA PHE A 569 -15.82 4.41 -1.16
C PHE A 569 -14.59 3.50 -1.16
N THR A 570 -14.25 3.00 -2.34
CA THR A 570 -12.98 2.33 -2.62
C THR A 570 -12.20 3.19 -3.62
N PRO A 571 -10.87 3.10 -3.67
CA PRO A 571 -10.07 3.85 -4.66
C PRO A 571 -10.50 3.62 -6.11
N HIS A 572 -11.02 2.43 -6.42
CA HIS A 572 -11.58 2.16 -7.75
C HIS A 572 -12.87 2.94 -8.03
N ASP A 573 -13.65 3.34 -7.02
CA ASP A 573 -14.83 4.19 -7.20
C ASP A 573 -14.45 5.61 -7.63
N PHE A 574 -13.37 6.20 -7.08
CA PHE A 574 -12.86 7.50 -7.51
C PHE A 574 -12.47 7.47 -8.98
N ARG A 575 -11.73 6.43 -9.39
CA ARG A 575 -11.35 6.23 -10.79
C ARG A 575 -12.55 6.10 -11.73
N ARG A 576 -13.63 5.43 -11.29
CA ARG A 576 -14.87 5.29 -12.06
C ARG A 576 -15.59 6.62 -12.21
N ILE A 577 -15.73 7.37 -11.11
CA ILE A 577 -16.37 8.67 -11.11
C ILE A 577 -15.59 9.64 -11.99
N PHE A 578 -14.26 9.71 -11.82
CA PHE A 578 -13.37 10.50 -12.67
C PHE A 578 -13.53 10.16 -14.16
N ALA A 579 -13.52 8.87 -14.53
CA ALA A 579 -13.74 8.45 -15.90
C ALA A 579 -15.11 8.89 -16.46
N THR A 580 -16.15 8.79 -15.63
CA THR A 580 -17.52 9.18 -15.98
C THR A 580 -17.62 10.68 -16.18
N GLU A 581 -17.03 11.48 -15.28
CA GLU A 581 -17.01 12.94 -15.35
C GLU A 581 -16.23 13.45 -16.56
N LEU A 582 -15.09 12.84 -16.90
CA LEU A 582 -14.33 13.18 -18.11
C LEU A 582 -15.16 12.99 -19.39
N VAL A 583 -15.86 11.86 -19.51
CA VAL A 583 -16.70 11.61 -20.70
C VAL A 583 -17.92 12.54 -20.71
N ASN A 584 -18.57 12.74 -19.56
CA ASN A 584 -19.73 13.62 -19.45
C ASN A 584 -19.39 15.10 -19.70
N SER A 585 -18.14 15.51 -19.46
CA SER A 585 -17.63 16.84 -19.80
C SER A 585 -17.30 17.04 -21.28
N GLY A 586 -17.48 15.99 -22.10
CA GLY A 586 -17.26 16.04 -23.54
C GLY A 586 -15.87 15.60 -23.98
N LEU A 587 -15.05 15.01 -23.09
CA LEU A 587 -13.78 14.41 -23.51
C LEU A 587 -14.06 13.15 -24.35
N PRO A 588 -13.47 13.02 -25.56
CA PRO A 588 -13.61 11.81 -26.35
C PRO A 588 -13.18 10.57 -25.57
N ILE A 589 -14.01 9.51 -25.64
CA ILE A 589 -13.83 8.28 -24.86
C ILE A 589 -12.46 7.61 -25.07
N HIS A 590 -11.85 7.76 -26.24
CA HIS A 590 -10.52 7.23 -26.54
C HIS A 590 -9.40 8.01 -25.82
N ILE A 591 -9.55 9.33 -25.63
CA ILE A 591 -8.63 10.16 -24.84
C ILE A 591 -8.79 9.85 -23.35
N GLY A 592 -10.04 9.71 -22.87
CA GLY A 592 -10.31 9.25 -21.51
C GLY A 592 -9.74 7.84 -21.24
N ALA A 593 -9.79 6.95 -22.23
CA ALA A 593 -9.16 5.63 -22.16
C ALA A 593 -7.63 5.73 -22.04
N ALA A 594 -6.99 6.64 -22.79
CA ALA A 594 -5.55 6.88 -22.73
C ALA A 594 -5.10 7.45 -21.38
N LEU A 595 -5.80 8.47 -20.85
CA LEU A 595 -5.52 9.06 -19.52
C LEU A 595 -5.63 8.04 -18.38
N LEU A 596 -6.55 7.09 -18.52
CA LEU A 596 -6.72 6.00 -17.56
C LEU A 596 -5.75 4.84 -17.84
N GLY A 597 -5.16 4.72 -19.04
CA GLY A 597 -4.36 3.56 -19.40
C GLY A 597 -5.22 2.30 -19.54
N HIS A 598 -6.26 2.36 -20.37
CA HIS A 598 -7.06 1.20 -20.77
C HIS A 598 -6.64 0.71 -22.15
N LEU A 599 -6.28 -0.58 -22.26
CA LEU A 599 -5.94 -1.23 -23.53
C LEU A 599 -7.13 -1.42 -24.46
N SER A 600 -8.35 -1.45 -23.90
CA SER A 600 -9.59 -1.56 -24.66
C SER A 600 -10.51 -0.41 -24.32
N ILE A 601 -11.04 0.24 -25.36
CA ILE A 601 -12.09 1.26 -25.24
C ILE A 601 -13.33 0.67 -24.55
N GLN A 602 -13.56 -0.64 -24.64
CA GLN A 602 -14.68 -1.32 -23.98
C GLN A 602 -14.59 -1.21 -22.45
N THR A 603 -13.38 -1.16 -21.89
CA THR A 603 -13.16 -0.92 -20.45
C THR A 603 -13.61 0.49 -20.07
N THR A 604 -13.32 1.49 -20.91
CA THR A 604 -13.78 2.87 -20.70
C THR A 604 -15.30 3.01 -20.91
N ARG A 605 -15.85 2.32 -21.91
CA ARG A 605 -17.28 2.25 -22.20
C ARG A 605 -18.09 1.68 -21.04
N GLY A 606 -17.52 0.77 -20.25
CA GLY A 606 -18.14 0.25 -19.02
C GLY A 606 -18.29 1.26 -17.88
N TYR A 607 -17.62 2.43 -17.95
CA TYR A 607 -17.84 3.55 -17.03
C TYR A 607 -18.89 4.54 -17.52
N VAL A 608 -19.28 4.46 -18.79
CA VAL A 608 -20.29 5.31 -19.40
C VAL A 608 -21.62 4.55 -19.34
N ALA A 609 -22.42 4.80 -18.31
CA ALA A 609 -23.83 4.46 -18.37
C ALA A 609 -24.48 5.42 -19.38
N VAL A 610 -24.64 4.96 -20.62
CA VAL A 610 -25.36 5.70 -21.66
C VAL A 610 -26.80 5.91 -21.16
N PHE A 611 -27.19 7.18 -21.01
CA PHE A 611 -28.59 7.56 -20.96
C PHE A 611 -29.12 7.52 -22.40
N ASP A 612 -30.15 6.72 -22.63
CA ASP A 612 -30.80 6.53 -23.94
C ASP A 612 -31.64 7.76 -24.29
N GLU A 613 -31.09 8.62 -25.15
CA GLU A 613 -31.83 9.39 -26.16
C GLU A 613 -30.89 10.01 -27.23
N ASP A 614 -29.57 10.04 -26.99
CA ASP A 614 -28.58 10.61 -27.94
C ASP A 614 -27.84 9.61 -28.83
N VAL A 615 -28.11 8.32 -28.66
CA VAL A 615 -27.47 7.23 -29.42
C VAL A 615 -27.82 7.29 -30.91
N ILE A 616 -29.02 7.76 -31.28
CA ILE A 616 -29.47 7.83 -32.69
C ILE A 616 -28.87 9.04 -33.42
N ARG A 617 -28.70 10.17 -32.71
CA ARG A 617 -28.18 11.43 -33.27
C ARG A 617 -26.67 11.37 -33.56
N HIS A 618 -25.88 10.79 -32.67
CA HIS A 618 -24.45 10.57 -32.90
C HIS A 618 -24.15 9.40 -33.85
N TYR A 619 -25.02 8.39 -33.91
CA TYR A 619 -24.89 7.26 -34.83
C TYR A 619 -25.14 7.67 -36.30
N GLN A 620 -26.11 8.55 -36.58
CA GLN A 620 -26.39 9.02 -37.95
C GLN A 620 -25.32 10.00 -38.48
N ALA A 621 -24.77 10.87 -37.64
CA ALA A 621 -23.67 11.77 -38.03
C ALA A 621 -22.32 11.03 -38.22
N HIS A 622 -22.03 10.04 -37.36
CA HIS A 622 -20.86 9.17 -37.47
C HIS A 622 -20.89 8.26 -38.72
N LEU A 623 -22.07 7.80 -39.15
CA LEU A 623 -22.27 6.98 -40.35
C LEU A 623 -22.12 7.78 -41.67
N HIS A 624 -22.34 9.09 -41.66
CA HIS A 624 -22.31 9.93 -42.86
C HIS A 624 -20.93 10.47 -43.21
N GLN A 625 -20.07 10.72 -42.21
CA GLN A 625 -18.74 11.33 -42.41
C GLN A 625 -17.63 10.28 -42.67
N ARG A 626 -17.69 9.10 -42.03
CA ARG A 626 -16.68 8.03 -42.24
C ARG A 626 -16.84 7.25 -43.55
N ARG A 627 -17.99 7.34 -44.22
CA ARG A 627 -18.22 6.70 -45.53
C ARG A 627 -17.53 7.42 -46.70
N GLN A 628 -16.92 8.60 -46.49
CA GLN A 628 -16.39 9.38 -47.61
C GLN A 628 -14.87 9.57 -47.67
N VAL A 629 -14.09 9.53 -46.58
CA VAL A 629 -12.64 9.80 -46.71
C VAL A 629 -11.80 9.25 -45.55
N ARG A 630 -11.02 8.18 -45.78
CA ARG A 630 -9.53 8.13 -45.64
C ARG A 630 -8.87 6.82 -45.13
N PRO A 631 -7.60 6.60 -45.53
CA PRO A 631 -6.85 5.32 -45.55
C PRO A 631 -5.74 5.21 -44.46
N SER A 632 -4.97 4.11 -44.53
CA SER A 632 -4.10 3.45 -43.54
C SER A 632 -2.86 4.18 -42.96
N GLU A 633 -2.73 5.50 -43.08
CA GLU A 633 -1.56 6.24 -42.53
C GLU A 633 -1.73 6.73 -41.07
N GLU A 634 -2.79 6.28 -40.39
CA GLU A 634 -3.24 6.77 -39.07
C GLU A 634 -2.38 6.31 -37.86
N TYR A 635 -1.13 5.92 -38.10
CA TYR A 635 -0.12 5.63 -37.07
C TYR A 635 1.22 6.34 -37.38
N ARG A 636 1.19 7.64 -37.70
CA ARG A 636 2.41 8.47 -37.72
C ARG A 636 2.47 9.39 -36.52
N ASP A 637 3.70 9.66 -36.06
CA ASP A 637 3.96 10.67 -35.05
C ASP A 637 3.60 12.07 -35.56
N ALA A 638 3.10 12.92 -34.65
CA ALA A 638 2.70 14.29 -34.95
C ALA A 638 3.92 15.16 -35.31
N THR A 639 3.79 15.98 -36.36
CA THR A 639 4.84 16.90 -36.84
C THR A 639 4.93 18.15 -35.97
N GLU A 640 6.10 18.83 -35.98
CA GLU A 640 6.29 20.11 -35.26
C GLU A 640 5.25 21.18 -35.63
N GLN A 641 4.77 21.19 -36.87
CA GLN A 641 3.75 22.14 -37.32
C GLN A 641 2.36 21.86 -36.70
N GLU A 642 2.02 20.59 -36.52
CA GLU A 642 0.80 20.14 -35.81
C GLU A 642 0.89 20.44 -34.29
N TRP A 643 2.10 20.44 -33.72
CA TRP A 643 2.35 20.88 -32.34
C TRP A 643 2.18 22.40 -32.17
N THR A 644 2.65 23.21 -33.12
CA THR A 644 2.47 24.66 -33.08
C THR A 644 0.99 25.06 -33.22
N GLU A 645 0.21 24.40 -34.08
CA GLU A 645 -1.25 24.60 -34.17
C GLU A 645 -1.99 24.20 -32.88
N PHE A 646 -1.53 23.12 -32.22
CA PHE A 646 -2.04 22.70 -30.92
C PHE A 646 -1.76 23.75 -29.83
N GLU A 647 -0.60 24.40 -29.84
CA GLU A 647 -0.23 25.47 -28.89
C GLU A 647 -1.06 26.76 -29.10
N GLU A 648 -1.22 27.24 -30.34
CA GLU A 648 -2.01 28.44 -30.66
C GLU A 648 -3.49 28.30 -30.26
N HIS A 649 -4.02 27.07 -30.25
CA HIS A 649 -5.40 26.80 -29.85
C HIS A 649 -5.68 27.15 -28.38
N PHE A 650 -4.70 27.10 -27.47
CA PHE A 650 -4.92 27.43 -26.06
C PHE A 650 -5.06 28.93 -25.80
N ASP A 651 -4.38 29.78 -26.57
CA ASP A 651 -4.50 31.24 -26.43
C ASP A 651 -5.83 31.77 -26.98
N ARG A 652 -6.38 31.13 -28.01
CA ARG A 652 -7.73 31.43 -28.54
C ARG A 652 -8.87 31.02 -27.59
N ARG A 653 -8.57 30.39 -26.45
CA ARG A 653 -9.55 29.84 -25.48
C ARG A 653 -9.62 30.60 -24.17
N LYS A 654 -8.93 31.74 -24.06
CA LYS A 654 -9.17 32.71 -22.99
C LYS A 654 -10.53 33.37 -23.22
N VAL A 655 -11.36 33.34 -22.20
CA VAL A 655 -12.73 33.88 -22.21
C VAL A 655 -12.89 34.85 -21.05
N GLU A 656 -13.92 35.69 -21.06
CA GLU A 656 -14.09 36.80 -20.11
C GLU A 656 -13.78 36.42 -18.64
N LEU A 657 -14.27 35.27 -18.17
CA LEU A 657 -14.12 34.86 -16.76
C LEU A 657 -12.89 33.99 -16.46
N GLY A 658 -12.09 33.62 -17.48
CA GLY A 658 -10.94 32.74 -17.30
C GLY A 658 -10.56 31.98 -18.57
N SER A 659 -10.47 30.65 -18.49
CA SER A 659 -10.09 29.80 -19.64
C SER A 659 -11.08 28.67 -19.89
N CYS A 660 -11.21 28.27 -21.16
CA CYS A 660 -12.03 27.15 -21.58
C CYS A 660 -11.20 25.86 -21.65
N GLY A 661 -11.53 24.86 -20.84
CA GLY A 661 -10.90 23.53 -20.80
C GLY A 661 -11.35 22.57 -21.91
N ARG A 662 -12.04 23.05 -22.97
CA ARG A 662 -12.58 22.23 -24.04
C ARG A 662 -11.46 21.62 -24.92
N PRO A 663 -11.53 20.33 -25.31
CA PRO A 663 -10.46 19.66 -26.07
C PRO A 663 -10.14 20.30 -27.44
N TYR A 664 -8.89 20.09 -27.89
CA TYR A 664 -8.38 20.53 -29.19
C TYR A 664 -9.29 20.10 -30.36
N GLY A 665 -9.53 21.02 -31.31
CA GLY A 665 -10.29 20.76 -32.54
C GLY A 665 -11.81 20.72 -32.40
N THR A 666 -12.38 21.05 -31.24
CA THR A 666 -13.85 21.05 -31.03
C THR A 666 -14.44 22.47 -30.98
N PRO A 667 -15.24 22.91 -31.97
CA PRO A 667 -15.85 24.25 -31.94
C PRO A 667 -16.84 24.39 -30.77
N CYS A 668 -17.10 25.62 -30.33
CA CYS A 668 -18.17 25.91 -29.37
C CYS A 668 -19.32 26.63 -30.07
N GLN A 669 -20.54 26.10 -29.98
CA GLN A 669 -21.73 26.78 -30.53
C GLN A 669 -22.25 27.90 -29.61
N HIS A 670 -21.67 28.03 -28.41
CA HIS A 670 -22.10 28.94 -27.35
C HIS A 670 -20.92 29.74 -26.80
N GLU A 671 -20.05 30.26 -27.67
CA GLU A 671 -18.81 30.98 -27.30
C GLU A 671 -19.05 32.14 -26.32
N HIS A 672 -20.27 32.65 -26.25
CA HIS A 672 -20.68 33.74 -25.36
C HIS A 672 -21.51 33.31 -24.14
N ALA A 673 -21.71 32.00 -23.88
CA ALA A 673 -22.51 31.49 -22.75
C ALA A 673 -21.68 30.69 -21.72
N CYS A 674 -20.42 31.08 -21.49
CA CYS A 674 -19.48 30.28 -20.70
C CYS A 674 -19.85 30.09 -19.22
N ILE A 675 -20.71 30.95 -18.63
CA ILE A 675 -21.09 30.87 -17.20
C ILE A 675 -21.75 29.53 -16.85
N ARG A 676 -22.58 28.98 -17.74
CA ARG A 676 -23.22 27.68 -17.56
C ARG A 676 -22.32 26.51 -17.98
N CYS A 677 -21.17 26.79 -18.59
CA CYS A 677 -20.30 25.76 -19.15
C CYS A 677 -19.45 25.10 -18.05
N PRO A 678 -19.49 23.76 -17.89
CA PRO A 678 -18.64 23.07 -16.93
C PRO A 678 -17.15 23.21 -17.26
N MET A 679 -16.80 23.43 -18.54
CA MET A 679 -15.42 23.60 -19.00
C MET A 679 -14.84 25.00 -18.75
N LEU A 680 -15.64 25.95 -18.22
CA LEU A 680 -15.11 27.25 -17.82
C LEU A 680 -14.35 27.12 -16.50
N HIS A 681 -13.03 27.32 -16.57
CA HIS A 681 -12.16 27.48 -15.42
C HIS A 681 -12.07 28.98 -15.08
N VAL A 682 -12.66 29.36 -13.94
CA VAL A 682 -12.71 30.76 -13.52
C VAL A 682 -11.36 31.18 -12.94
N ASN A 683 -10.85 32.32 -13.40
CA ASN A 683 -9.68 32.95 -12.81
C ASN A 683 -10.07 33.60 -11.47
N PRO A 684 -9.38 33.33 -10.35
CA PRO A 684 -9.69 33.93 -9.05
C PRO A 684 -9.79 35.45 -9.03
N LYS A 685 -9.09 36.15 -9.93
CA LYS A 685 -9.19 37.61 -10.09
C LYS A 685 -10.58 38.08 -10.56
N MET A 686 -11.40 37.18 -11.10
CA MET A 686 -12.74 37.47 -11.65
C MET A 686 -13.85 37.26 -10.63
N LEU A 687 -13.54 37.07 -9.34
CA LEU A 687 -14.53 36.96 -8.27
C LEU A 687 -15.44 38.19 -8.17
N ALA A 688 -14.87 39.39 -8.25
CA ALA A 688 -15.66 40.63 -8.26
C ALA A 688 -16.61 40.66 -9.46
N ARG A 689 -16.12 40.24 -10.63
CA ARG A 689 -16.90 40.17 -11.86
C ARG A 689 -18.07 39.17 -11.77
N LEU A 690 -17.87 38.03 -11.12
CA LEU A 690 -18.96 37.08 -10.86
C LEU A 690 -20.04 37.68 -9.94
N SER A 691 -19.64 38.44 -8.92
CA SER A 691 -20.60 39.13 -8.03
C SER A 691 -21.41 40.21 -8.78
N GLU A 692 -20.77 40.96 -9.68
CA GLU A 692 -21.48 41.92 -10.55
C GLU A 692 -22.50 41.22 -11.46
N LEU A 693 -22.11 40.13 -12.10
CA LEU A 693 -22.99 39.34 -12.97
C LEU A 693 -24.17 38.74 -12.20
N GLU A 694 -23.96 38.33 -10.95
CA GLU A 694 -25.05 37.86 -10.09
C GLU A 694 -26.06 38.98 -9.80
N ALA A 695 -25.57 40.17 -9.44
CA ALA A 695 -26.44 41.31 -9.16
C ALA A 695 -27.29 41.72 -10.38
N ASP A 696 -26.69 41.73 -11.57
CA ASP A 696 -27.40 42.00 -12.83
C ASP A 696 -28.46 40.93 -13.12
N LEU A 697 -28.14 39.64 -12.94
CA LEU A 697 -29.10 38.55 -13.13
C LEU A 697 -30.26 38.63 -12.14
N VAL A 698 -30.01 38.97 -10.87
CA VAL A 698 -31.07 39.16 -9.87
C VAL A 698 -31.98 40.34 -10.23
N HIS A 699 -31.42 41.44 -10.74
CA HIS A 699 -32.22 42.58 -11.21
C HIS A 699 -33.11 42.19 -12.40
N ARG A 700 -32.54 41.50 -13.40
CA ARG A 700 -33.29 41.01 -14.57
C ARG A 700 -34.39 40.02 -14.19
N ARG A 701 -34.14 39.16 -13.20
CA ARG A 701 -35.14 38.23 -12.67
C ARG A 701 -36.34 38.98 -12.10
N THR A 702 -36.08 40.04 -11.33
CA THR A 702 -37.12 40.89 -10.72
C THR A 702 -37.99 41.57 -11.80
N GLN A 703 -37.36 42.03 -12.89
CA GLN A 703 -38.11 42.60 -14.02
C GLN A 703 -38.93 41.52 -14.74
N ALA A 704 -38.36 40.34 -14.99
CA ALA A 704 -39.09 39.22 -15.61
C ALA A 704 -40.28 38.76 -14.76
N GLU A 705 -40.20 38.83 -13.44
CA GLU A 705 -41.32 38.59 -12.53
C GLU A 705 -42.42 39.64 -12.65
N ALA A 706 -42.05 40.92 -12.72
CA ALA A 706 -43.01 42.02 -12.89
C ALA A 706 -43.77 41.96 -14.23
N GLU A 707 -43.09 41.50 -15.29
CA GLU A 707 -43.63 41.39 -16.66
C GLU A 707 -44.25 40.00 -16.96
N GLY A 708 -44.13 39.03 -16.04
CA GLY A 708 -44.71 37.69 -16.18
C GLY A 708 -44.00 36.77 -17.18
N TRP A 709 -42.70 36.96 -17.43
CA TRP A 709 -41.92 36.15 -18.40
C TRP A 709 -41.38 34.86 -17.79
N ILE A 710 -42.26 33.87 -17.64
CA ILE A 710 -41.97 32.61 -16.93
C ILE A 710 -40.71 31.89 -17.49
N GLY A 711 -40.56 31.80 -18.82
CA GLY A 711 -39.40 31.14 -19.43
C GLY A 711 -38.07 31.88 -19.20
N GLU A 712 -38.10 33.20 -19.04
CA GLU A 712 -36.91 34.01 -18.74
C GLU A 712 -36.49 33.81 -17.28
N ILE A 713 -37.45 33.71 -16.36
CA ILE A 713 -37.22 33.42 -14.94
C ILE A 713 -36.49 32.07 -14.79
N GLU A 714 -36.99 31.01 -15.44
CA GLU A 714 -36.36 29.68 -15.39
C GLU A 714 -34.92 29.68 -15.94
N GLY A 715 -34.70 30.40 -17.04
CA GLY A 715 -33.37 30.60 -17.61
C GLY A 715 -32.42 31.33 -16.66
N ILE A 716 -32.88 32.41 -16.03
CA ILE A 716 -32.07 33.21 -15.10
C ILE A 716 -31.73 32.39 -13.85
N ASP A 717 -32.68 31.65 -13.27
CA ASP A 717 -32.47 30.81 -12.09
C ASP A 717 -31.44 29.70 -12.33
N LEU A 718 -31.46 29.08 -13.52
CA LEU A 718 -30.45 28.11 -13.92
C LEU A 718 -29.06 28.76 -14.02
N THR A 719 -28.94 29.94 -14.65
CA THR A 719 -27.66 30.67 -14.72
C THR A 719 -27.14 31.04 -13.34
N LEU A 720 -28.00 31.53 -12.45
CA LEU A 720 -27.65 31.89 -11.08
C LEU A 720 -27.09 30.68 -10.31
N THR A 721 -27.67 29.49 -10.51
CA THR A 721 -27.18 28.25 -9.88
C THR A 721 -25.73 27.94 -10.30
N PHE A 722 -25.43 27.95 -11.60
CA PHE A 722 -24.08 27.69 -12.10
C PHE A 722 -23.09 28.79 -11.71
N LEU A 723 -23.52 30.05 -11.74
CA LEU A 723 -22.70 31.19 -11.35
C LEU A 723 -22.30 31.08 -9.88
N ARG A 724 -23.27 30.87 -8.98
CA ARG A 724 -23.02 30.72 -7.53
C ARG A 724 -22.08 29.55 -7.25
N ALA A 725 -22.33 28.39 -7.86
CA ALA A 725 -21.45 27.22 -7.71
C ALA A 725 -19.99 27.54 -8.10
N LYS A 726 -19.78 28.20 -9.25
CA LYS A 726 -18.44 28.62 -9.71
C LYS A 726 -17.83 29.70 -8.83
N ARG A 727 -18.62 30.65 -8.33
CA ARG A 727 -18.16 31.70 -7.41
C ARG A 727 -17.69 31.09 -6.10
N ASP A 728 -18.51 30.25 -5.49
CA ASP A 728 -18.20 29.62 -4.21
C ASP A 728 -16.98 28.71 -4.35
N GLU A 729 -16.87 27.97 -5.45
CA GLU A 729 -15.66 27.20 -5.79
C GLU A 729 -14.43 28.10 -5.92
N THR A 730 -14.55 29.24 -6.60
CA THR A 730 -13.44 30.18 -6.80
C THR A 730 -13.05 30.89 -5.50
N GLN A 731 -14.01 31.21 -4.62
CA GLN A 731 -13.75 31.77 -3.28
C GLN A 731 -13.04 30.77 -2.38
N ARG A 732 -13.49 29.50 -2.38
CA ARG A 732 -12.79 28.40 -1.69
C ARG A 732 -11.34 28.28 -2.16
N ARG A 733 -11.08 28.44 -3.46
CA ARG A 733 -9.72 28.45 -4.03
C ARG A 733 -8.89 29.66 -3.58
N ALA A 734 -9.48 30.86 -3.58
CA ALA A 734 -8.78 32.11 -3.25
C ALA A 734 -8.37 32.21 -1.77
N GLN A 735 -9.08 31.54 -0.86
CA GLN A 735 -8.72 31.46 0.56
C GLN A 735 -7.52 30.55 0.84
N ARG A 736 -7.05 29.77 -0.15
CA ARG A 736 -5.86 28.93 -0.01
C ARG A 736 -4.61 29.75 -0.31
N PRO A 737 -3.59 29.76 0.56
CA PRO A 737 -2.35 30.47 0.27
C PRO A 737 -1.68 29.87 -0.95
N THR A 738 -1.34 30.73 -1.92
CA THR A 738 -0.56 30.33 -3.10
C THR A 738 0.76 29.75 -2.65
N VAL A 739 1.00 28.47 -2.93
CA VAL A 739 2.26 27.82 -2.57
C VAL A 739 3.31 28.25 -3.59
N HIS A 740 4.10 29.27 -3.21
CA HIS A 740 5.28 29.65 -3.97
C HIS A 740 6.34 28.55 -3.78
N LEU A 741 6.45 27.66 -4.76
CA LEU A 741 7.65 26.84 -4.87
C LEU A 741 8.77 27.84 -5.18
N GLY A 742 9.85 27.83 -4.41
CA GLY A 742 11.05 28.58 -4.78
C GLY A 742 11.54 28.03 -6.11
N ILE A 743 11.07 28.65 -7.20
CA ILE A 743 11.47 28.29 -8.56
C ILE A 743 12.94 28.65 -8.64
N THR A 744 13.79 27.67 -8.87
CA THR A 744 15.20 27.92 -9.19
C THR A 744 15.25 28.78 -10.44
N THR A 745 15.52 30.08 -10.25
CA THR A 745 15.88 30.96 -11.35
C THR A 745 17.07 30.36 -12.07
N ARG A 746 16.93 30.20 -13.39
CA ARG A 746 17.98 29.77 -14.31
C ARG A 746 19.28 30.50 -13.92
N ARG A 747 20.31 29.74 -13.53
CA ARG A 747 21.66 30.30 -13.36
C ARG A 747 22.00 31.00 -14.69
N ARG A 748 22.13 32.34 -14.67
CA ARG A 748 22.59 33.07 -15.85
C ARG A 748 23.90 32.42 -16.32
N PRO A 749 24.10 32.24 -17.63
CA PRO A 749 25.41 31.85 -18.14
C PRO A 749 26.42 32.84 -17.56
N GLN A 750 27.50 32.34 -16.96
CA GLN A 750 28.66 33.19 -16.74
C GLN A 750 29.10 33.64 -18.14
N GLU A 751 29.00 34.94 -18.40
CA GLU A 751 29.73 35.56 -19.49
C GLU A 751 31.21 35.23 -19.25
N SER A 752 31.78 34.52 -20.22
CA SER A 752 33.22 34.29 -20.32
C SER A 752 33.89 35.60 -20.70
N GLU A 753 34.66 36.16 -19.77
CA GLU A 753 35.92 36.84 -20.10
C GLU A 753 37.08 35.93 -19.68
#